data_AF-A0AAV6MGR5-F1
#
_entry.id   AF-A0AAV6MGR5-F1
#
_cell.length_a   1.000
_cell.length_b   1.000
_cell.length_c   1.000
_cell.angle_alpha   90.00
_cell.angle_beta   90.00
_cell.angle_gamma   90.00
#
_symmetry.space_group_name_H-M   'P 1'
#
loop_
_entity.id
_entity.type
_entity.pdbx_description
1 polymer ?
#
loop_
_entity_poly.entity_id
_entity_poly.type
_entity_poly.pdbx_seq_one_letter_code
_entity_poly.pdbx_strand_id
1 'polypeptide(L)'
;MNSLLAFLSPLLPFVASLVFLLLFLEQISYLKKKRSVPGPPLVFPFVGNAIPLVRNPARFWEIQASLAKSSGVGFSVNYIAGNFIVFIRDTELSHKIFANVRSDAMNLVGHPFGKKLFGEDNLIYMLGQKHKDLRRRIAPNFTPKALTTYTALQQIIILKHLKLWDQKSSEFSPKPIPLRFLARDLNLETSQMVFVGPYLGEKVREKFRVDYNLFNVGLMKLPIDLPGTGFRNARLAVNRLVEVLADCAEKSKVKMTREEEPSCLIDFWMQDTVKELEAAAAAGEAEPVHTSNYELGLYLFDFLFAAQDASTSSLLWAVSLLDSHPEVVAKVRDEVKSIWSPESDSLISSEQLLEMKYTQAVAREVVRYRAPATVVPHVAAAEFPLTDSYTIPKGAIVFPSAYESSFQGFIEPDRFDPDRFSEERQEDRIFKRNFLAFGAGSHQCVGQRYAFNQLVLFIAMFCSLLDFKRHRSDGCDEIAFNPTICPKDDCMPQKSSSSEKAPDGASRALQSSQMVTFRFHQYQVVGRALPSEADEHPKIYRMKLWATNEVRAKSKFWYFLRKLKKVKKSNGQVLAINEIFEKNPTKIKNYGIWLRYQSRTGYHNMYKEYRDTTLNGAVEAMYTEMASRHRVRSPCIQIIKTATVPAKLCKRESTKQFHDSKIKFPLVFRTVRPPTRKLKTTYKASRPNLFM
;
A
#
# COMPACT_ATOMS: atom_id res chain seq x y z
N MET A 1 -26.70 -49.75 -32.38
CA MET A 1 -27.10 -49.25 -31.04
C MET A 1 -27.82 -50.29 -30.18
N ASN A 2 -28.68 -51.17 -30.72
CA ASN A 2 -29.46 -52.14 -29.91
C ASN A 2 -28.64 -53.28 -29.26
N SER A 3 -27.49 -53.66 -29.80
CA SER A 3 -26.66 -54.76 -29.26
C SER A 3 -25.89 -54.37 -27.98
N LEU A 4 -25.41 -53.12 -27.87
CA LEU A 4 -24.68 -52.64 -26.69
C LEU A 4 -25.60 -52.49 -25.47
N LEU A 5 -26.84 -52.00 -25.70
CA LEU A 5 -27.86 -51.86 -24.66
C LEU A 5 -28.38 -53.22 -24.16
N ALA A 6 -28.50 -54.23 -25.03
CA ALA A 6 -28.87 -55.59 -24.65
C ALA A 6 -27.78 -56.27 -23.78
N PHE A 7 -26.50 -55.98 -24.04
CA PHE A 7 -25.37 -56.52 -23.27
C PHE A 7 -25.19 -55.82 -21.91
N LEU A 8 -25.54 -54.53 -21.82
CA LEU A 8 -25.42 -53.73 -20.58
C LEU A 8 -26.64 -53.85 -19.64
N SER A 9 -27.80 -54.25 -20.15
CA SER A 9 -29.04 -54.43 -19.37
C SER A 9 -28.90 -55.32 -18.13
N PRO A 10 -28.29 -56.52 -18.18
CA PRO A 10 -28.12 -57.37 -16.99
C PRO A 10 -27.05 -56.85 -16.02
N LEU A 11 -26.14 -55.96 -16.44
CA LEU A 11 -25.13 -55.33 -15.59
C LEU A 11 -25.67 -54.11 -14.83
N LEU A 12 -26.74 -53.50 -15.33
CA LEU A 12 -27.36 -52.31 -14.74
C LEU A 12 -27.73 -52.46 -13.24
N PRO A 13 -28.37 -53.54 -12.77
CA PRO A 13 -28.67 -53.69 -11.33
C PRO A 13 -27.42 -53.83 -10.46
N PHE A 14 -26.34 -54.45 -10.97
CA PHE A 14 -25.08 -54.57 -10.24
C PHE A 14 -24.36 -53.22 -10.15
N VAL A 15 -24.33 -52.45 -11.25
CA VAL A 15 -23.78 -51.09 -11.27
C VAL A 15 -24.60 -50.19 -10.33
N ALA A 16 -25.94 -50.25 -10.39
CA ALA A 16 -26.80 -49.49 -9.50
C ALA A 16 -26.59 -49.85 -8.02
N SER A 17 -26.45 -51.14 -7.70
CA SER A 17 -26.18 -51.63 -6.34
C SER A 17 -24.80 -51.20 -5.84
N LEU A 18 -23.78 -51.28 -6.70
CA LEU A 18 -22.44 -50.79 -6.38
C LEU A 18 -22.44 -49.28 -6.13
N VAL A 19 -23.12 -48.50 -6.97
CA VAL A 19 -23.30 -47.06 -6.77
C VAL A 19 -23.99 -46.83 -5.43
N PHE A 20 -25.14 -47.45 -5.15
CA PHE A 20 -25.87 -47.29 -3.89
C PHE A 20 -25.01 -47.66 -2.67
N LEU A 21 -24.23 -48.73 -2.74
CA LEU A 21 -23.29 -49.11 -1.69
C LEU A 21 -22.23 -48.02 -1.45
N LEU A 22 -21.67 -47.45 -2.51
CA LEU A 22 -20.71 -46.34 -2.40
C LEU A 22 -21.35 -45.11 -1.76
N LEU A 23 -22.56 -44.73 -2.19
CA LEU A 23 -23.32 -43.61 -1.59
C LEU A 23 -23.58 -43.84 -0.10
N PHE A 24 -23.96 -45.07 0.27
CA PHE A 24 -24.25 -45.46 1.64
C PHE A 24 -23.00 -45.46 2.52
N LEU A 25 -21.88 -46.00 2.02
CA LEU A 25 -20.59 -45.99 2.72
C LEU A 25 -20.08 -44.57 2.95
N GLU A 26 -20.24 -43.68 1.98
CA GLU A 26 -19.89 -42.26 2.11
C GLU A 26 -20.73 -41.57 3.19
N GLN A 27 -22.04 -41.83 3.21
CA GLN A 27 -22.94 -41.29 4.22
C GLN A 27 -22.58 -41.80 5.64
N ILE A 28 -22.24 -43.08 5.80
CA ILE A 28 -21.74 -43.64 7.07
C ILE A 28 -20.42 -42.97 7.47
N SER A 29 -19.49 -42.81 6.53
CA SER A 29 -18.20 -42.16 6.77
C SER A 29 -18.39 -40.72 7.25
N TYR A 30 -19.29 -39.97 6.62
CA TYR A 30 -19.66 -38.62 7.04
C TYR A 30 -20.25 -38.60 8.45
N LEU A 31 -21.26 -39.44 8.73
CA LEU A 31 -21.93 -39.47 10.04
C LEU A 31 -20.97 -39.87 11.18
N LYS A 32 -20.05 -40.81 10.93
CA LYS A 32 -19.00 -41.19 11.89
C LYS A 32 -18.07 -40.02 12.23
N LYS A 33 -17.70 -39.20 11.23
CA LYS A 33 -16.85 -38.01 11.41
C LYS A 33 -17.61 -36.83 12.04
N LYS A 34 -18.88 -36.66 11.69
CA LYS A 34 -19.78 -35.64 12.23
C LYS A 34 -20.06 -35.88 13.72
N ARG A 35 -20.38 -37.12 14.12
CA ARG A 35 -20.88 -37.41 15.47
C ARG A 35 -22.05 -36.47 15.82
N SER A 36 -22.05 -35.92 17.03
CA SER A 36 -23.10 -35.02 17.54
C SER A 36 -22.89 -33.54 17.20
N VAL A 37 -21.85 -33.18 16.44
CA VAL A 37 -21.54 -31.76 16.14
C VAL A 37 -22.50 -31.19 15.09
N PRO A 38 -22.73 -29.86 15.06
CA PRO A 38 -23.70 -29.24 14.16
C PRO A 38 -23.24 -29.30 12.71
N GLY A 39 -24.16 -29.64 11.82
CA GLY A 39 -23.92 -29.79 10.39
C GLY A 39 -25.10 -30.49 9.71
N PRO A 40 -25.10 -30.59 8.36
CA PRO A 40 -26.14 -31.30 7.63
C PRO A 40 -26.38 -32.73 8.17
N PRO A 41 -27.64 -33.19 8.28
CA PRO A 41 -27.91 -34.57 8.72
C PRO A 41 -27.49 -35.59 7.65
N LEU A 42 -27.65 -35.22 6.38
CA LEU A 42 -27.26 -36.02 5.21
C LEU A 42 -26.49 -35.13 4.23
N VAL A 43 -25.64 -35.75 3.41
CA VAL A 43 -24.86 -35.04 2.39
C VAL A 43 -25.03 -35.73 1.05
N PHE A 44 -25.06 -34.95 -0.02
CA PHE A 44 -25.10 -35.54 -1.36
C PHE A 44 -23.76 -36.23 -1.65
N PRO A 45 -23.74 -37.50 -2.07
CA PRO A 45 -22.51 -38.23 -2.31
C PRO A 45 -21.60 -37.57 -3.36
N PHE A 46 -20.29 -37.66 -3.17
CA PHE A 46 -19.18 -37.09 -3.95
C PHE A 46 -19.16 -35.56 -4.07
N VAL A 47 -20.31 -34.91 -4.26
CA VAL A 47 -20.43 -33.46 -4.46
C VAL A 47 -20.61 -32.73 -3.13
N GLY A 48 -21.31 -33.34 -2.17
CA GLY A 48 -21.70 -32.69 -0.93
C GLY A 48 -22.45 -31.39 -1.18
N ASN A 49 -22.10 -30.36 -0.42
CA ASN A 49 -22.64 -29.01 -0.55
C ASN A 49 -21.76 -28.09 -1.41
N ALA A 50 -21.01 -28.63 -2.37
CA ALA A 50 -20.21 -27.83 -3.30
C ALA A 50 -21.07 -26.89 -4.17
N ILE A 51 -22.26 -27.32 -4.59
CA ILE A 51 -23.17 -26.49 -5.40
C ILE A 51 -23.62 -25.23 -4.63
N PRO A 52 -24.15 -25.34 -3.38
CA PRO A 52 -24.42 -24.19 -2.54
C PRO A 52 -23.22 -23.24 -2.35
N LEU A 53 -22.02 -23.79 -2.10
CA LEU A 53 -20.80 -22.99 -1.94
C LEU A 53 -20.47 -22.17 -3.20
N VAL A 54 -20.56 -22.78 -4.38
CA VAL A 54 -20.26 -22.10 -5.66
C VAL A 54 -21.35 -21.09 -6.03
N ARG A 55 -22.63 -21.41 -5.77
CA ARG A 55 -23.75 -20.55 -6.15
C ARG A 55 -23.87 -19.30 -5.28
N ASN A 56 -23.67 -19.43 -3.97
CA ASN A 56 -23.68 -18.29 -3.04
C ASN A 56 -22.72 -18.56 -1.86
N PRO A 57 -21.42 -18.26 -2.03
CA PRO A 57 -20.41 -18.54 -1.00
C PRO A 57 -20.64 -17.77 0.28
N ALA A 58 -21.12 -16.51 0.21
CA ALA A 58 -21.40 -15.71 1.40
C ALA A 58 -22.48 -16.35 2.27
N ARG A 59 -23.61 -16.72 1.68
CA ARG A 59 -24.69 -17.42 2.38
C ARG A 59 -24.24 -18.79 2.89
N PHE A 60 -23.40 -19.51 2.15
CA PHE A 60 -22.87 -20.79 2.60
C PHE A 60 -22.10 -20.66 3.92
N TRP A 61 -21.18 -19.70 4.00
CA TRP A 61 -20.39 -19.46 5.22
C TRP A 61 -21.22 -18.88 6.35
N GLU A 62 -22.19 -18.02 6.06
CA GLU A 62 -23.15 -17.50 7.05
C GLU A 62 -23.96 -18.64 7.70
N ILE A 63 -24.41 -19.63 6.93
CA ILE A 63 -25.07 -20.82 7.48
C ILE A 63 -24.12 -21.59 8.41
N GLN A 64 -22.84 -21.75 8.02
CA GLN A 64 -21.88 -22.45 8.89
C GLN A 64 -21.65 -21.69 10.20
N ALA A 65 -21.55 -20.36 10.13
CA ALA A 65 -21.41 -19.49 11.30
C ALA A 65 -22.64 -19.54 12.20
N SER A 66 -23.84 -19.48 11.63
CA SER A 66 -25.10 -19.58 12.39
C SER A 66 -25.21 -20.93 13.12
N LEU A 67 -24.92 -22.04 12.45
CA LEU A 67 -24.90 -23.38 13.06
C LEU A 67 -23.86 -23.50 14.18
N ALA A 68 -22.67 -22.94 13.98
CA ALA A 68 -21.60 -22.93 14.98
C ALA A 68 -21.98 -22.06 16.20
N LYS A 69 -22.71 -20.95 15.98
CA LYS A 69 -23.20 -20.04 17.03
C LYS A 69 -24.34 -20.66 17.82
N SER A 70 -25.35 -21.23 17.16
CA SER A 70 -26.57 -21.73 17.80
C SER A 70 -26.35 -22.98 18.65
N SER A 71 -25.32 -23.77 18.34
CA SER A 71 -24.97 -24.99 19.04
C SER A 71 -24.12 -24.77 20.30
N GLY A 72 -23.53 -23.58 20.48
CA GLY A 72 -22.65 -23.26 21.61
C GLY A 72 -21.26 -23.92 21.57
N VAL A 73 -21.00 -24.88 20.68
CA VAL A 73 -19.69 -25.56 20.59
C VAL A 73 -18.62 -24.75 19.85
N GLY A 74 -19.01 -23.68 19.14
CA GLY A 74 -18.06 -22.76 18.50
C GLY A 74 -17.56 -23.18 17.11
N PHE A 75 -18.00 -24.32 16.58
CA PHE A 75 -17.66 -24.79 15.23
C PHE A 75 -18.81 -25.60 14.61
N SER A 76 -18.76 -25.80 13.30
CA SER A 76 -19.71 -26.63 12.55
C SER A 76 -18.99 -27.47 11.49
N VAL A 77 -19.65 -28.49 10.97
CA VAL A 77 -19.09 -29.41 9.98
C VAL A 77 -19.92 -29.50 8.72
N ASN A 78 -19.24 -29.77 7.62
CA ASN A 78 -19.86 -29.92 6.32
C ASN A 78 -19.13 -30.96 5.47
N TYR A 79 -19.62 -31.20 4.26
CA TYR A 79 -18.99 -32.07 3.27
C TYR A 79 -19.01 -31.37 1.92
N ILE A 80 -17.85 -31.22 1.29
CA ILE A 80 -17.69 -30.46 0.04
C ILE A 80 -16.77 -31.23 -0.88
N ALA A 81 -17.29 -31.64 -2.05
CA ALA A 81 -16.52 -32.26 -3.12
C ALA A 81 -15.57 -33.37 -2.62
N GLY A 82 -16.10 -34.36 -1.90
CA GLY A 82 -15.32 -35.48 -1.36
C GLY A 82 -14.62 -35.22 -0.02
N ASN A 83 -14.61 -33.98 0.48
CA ASN A 83 -13.84 -33.58 1.65
C ASN A 83 -14.73 -33.29 2.84
N PHE A 84 -14.35 -33.81 4.01
CA PHE A 84 -14.96 -33.45 5.29
C PHE A 84 -14.42 -32.10 5.74
N ILE A 85 -15.32 -31.19 6.09
CA ILE A 85 -15.01 -29.79 6.37
C ILE A 85 -15.35 -29.46 7.82
N VAL A 86 -14.48 -28.72 8.49
CA VAL A 86 -14.71 -28.15 9.83
C VAL A 86 -14.61 -26.64 9.72
N PHE A 87 -15.71 -25.92 9.94
CA PHE A 87 -15.74 -24.46 10.02
C PHE A 87 -15.67 -24.03 11.48
N ILE A 88 -14.68 -23.21 11.84
CA ILE A 88 -14.48 -22.76 13.22
C ILE A 88 -14.87 -21.29 13.31
N ARG A 89 -15.88 -21.02 14.14
CA ARG A 89 -16.34 -19.66 14.46
C ARG A 89 -15.56 -19.10 15.64
N ASP A 90 -15.35 -19.91 16.67
CA ASP A 90 -14.76 -19.49 17.94
C ASP A 90 -13.31 -19.00 17.80
N THR A 91 -13.01 -17.91 18.53
CA THR A 91 -11.70 -17.25 18.48
C THR A 91 -10.59 -18.12 19.06
N GLU A 92 -10.82 -18.77 20.19
CA GLU A 92 -9.79 -19.57 20.87
C GLU A 92 -9.50 -20.88 20.12
N LEU A 93 -10.53 -21.51 19.56
CA LEU A 93 -10.37 -22.64 18.65
C LEU A 93 -9.61 -22.23 17.38
N SER A 94 -9.85 -21.03 16.85
CA SER A 94 -9.11 -20.51 15.69
C SER A 94 -7.63 -20.30 16.01
N HIS A 95 -7.31 -19.71 17.19
CA HIS A 95 -5.93 -19.62 17.69
C HIS A 95 -5.27 -20.99 17.82
N LYS A 96 -6.01 -21.99 18.30
CA LYS A 96 -5.50 -23.36 18.44
C LYS A 96 -5.07 -23.93 17.08
N ILE A 97 -5.82 -23.68 16.00
CA ILE A 97 -5.40 -24.08 14.65
C ILE A 97 -4.17 -23.30 14.19
N PHE A 98 -4.17 -21.97 14.32
CA PHE A 98 -3.06 -21.11 13.89
C PHE A 98 -1.75 -21.36 14.67
N ALA A 99 -1.84 -21.76 15.94
CA ALA A 99 -0.69 -22.13 16.75
C ALA A 99 -0.09 -23.50 16.36
N ASN A 100 -0.83 -24.33 15.64
CA ASN A 100 -0.44 -25.71 15.28
C ASN A 100 -0.21 -25.89 13.77
N VAL A 101 0.21 -24.83 13.07
CA VAL A 101 0.61 -24.93 11.66
C VAL A 101 1.99 -25.59 11.55
N ARG A 102 1.99 -26.90 11.30
CA ARG A 102 3.16 -27.79 11.24
C ARG A 102 2.82 -29.07 10.47
N SER A 103 3.85 -29.74 9.95
CA SER A 103 3.73 -30.86 9.01
C SER A 103 2.96 -32.08 9.53
N ASP A 104 2.91 -32.26 10.85
CA ASP A 104 2.27 -33.38 11.55
C ASP A 104 0.92 -33.01 12.20
N ALA A 105 0.44 -31.78 12.03
CA ALA A 105 -0.85 -31.33 12.57
C ALA A 105 -1.69 -30.59 11.53
N MET A 106 -1.47 -29.29 11.34
CA MET A 106 -2.22 -28.46 10.39
C MET A 106 -1.33 -27.94 9.27
N ASN A 107 -1.66 -28.30 8.04
CA ASN A 107 -0.98 -27.79 6.85
C ASN A 107 -1.78 -26.63 6.26
N LEU A 108 -1.18 -25.44 6.15
CA LEU A 108 -1.81 -24.30 5.49
C LEU A 108 -1.97 -24.62 3.99
N VAL A 109 -3.18 -24.42 3.45
CA VAL A 109 -3.49 -24.72 2.04
C VAL A 109 -3.79 -23.46 1.24
N GLY A 110 -4.36 -22.40 1.83
CA GLY A 110 -4.68 -21.15 1.14
C GLY A 110 -5.74 -21.28 0.04
N HIS A 111 -5.43 -22.00 -1.04
CA HIS A 111 -6.33 -22.39 -2.12
C HIS A 111 -6.16 -23.89 -2.45
N PRO A 112 -7.25 -24.67 -2.67
CA PRO A 112 -7.17 -26.12 -2.91
C PRO A 112 -6.21 -26.56 -4.02
N PHE A 113 -6.01 -25.69 -5.03
CA PHE A 113 -5.12 -25.96 -6.17
C PHE A 113 -3.89 -25.05 -6.21
N GLY A 114 -3.66 -24.27 -5.15
CA GLY A 114 -2.61 -23.26 -5.14
C GLY A 114 -1.22 -23.87 -5.37
N LYS A 115 -0.87 -24.99 -4.73
CA LYS A 115 0.42 -25.67 -4.97
C LYS A 115 0.71 -25.98 -6.44
N LYS A 116 -0.31 -26.24 -7.26
CA LYS A 116 -0.14 -26.52 -8.70
C LYS A 116 0.21 -25.28 -9.54
N LEU A 117 -0.08 -24.08 -9.03
CA LEU A 117 0.24 -22.81 -9.68
C LEU A 117 1.49 -22.16 -9.08
N PHE A 118 1.60 -22.16 -7.75
CA PHE A 118 2.67 -21.49 -7.02
C PHE A 118 3.94 -22.35 -6.95
N GLY A 119 3.80 -23.68 -6.78
CA GLY A 119 4.89 -24.57 -6.40
C GLY A 119 4.77 -25.03 -4.94
N GLU A 120 5.42 -26.15 -4.60
CA GLU A 120 5.35 -26.73 -3.25
C GLU A 120 6.26 -26.02 -2.24
N ASP A 121 7.37 -25.45 -2.72
CA ASP A 121 8.37 -24.76 -1.90
C ASP A 121 8.14 -23.24 -1.84
N ASN A 122 6.94 -22.76 -2.14
CA ASN A 122 6.59 -21.35 -1.97
C ASN A 122 6.37 -21.01 -0.49
N LEU A 123 6.61 -19.75 -0.11
CA LEU A 123 6.62 -19.28 1.29
C LEU A 123 5.34 -19.66 2.03
N ILE A 124 4.20 -19.60 1.34
CA ILE A 124 2.87 -19.89 1.92
C ILE A 124 2.68 -21.37 2.28
N TYR A 125 3.44 -22.29 1.68
CA TYR A 125 3.35 -23.74 1.91
C TYR A 125 4.53 -24.30 2.70
N MET A 126 5.59 -23.52 2.89
CA MET A 126 6.71 -23.92 3.73
C MET A 126 6.26 -24.08 5.18
N LEU A 127 6.79 -25.09 5.85
CA LEU A 127 6.52 -25.37 7.26
C LEU A 127 7.82 -25.52 8.05
N GLY A 128 7.73 -25.43 9.37
CA GLY A 128 8.84 -25.73 10.27
C GLY A 128 10.06 -24.82 10.09
N GLN A 129 11.25 -25.41 10.07
CA GLN A 129 12.52 -24.66 10.08
C GLN A 129 12.77 -23.90 8.77
N LYS A 130 12.48 -24.51 7.61
CA LYS A 130 12.59 -23.84 6.29
C LYS A 130 11.83 -22.52 6.24
N HIS A 131 10.58 -22.54 6.72
CA HIS A 131 9.75 -21.33 6.79
C HIS A 131 10.34 -20.28 7.74
N LYS A 132 10.84 -20.69 8.92
CA LYS A 132 11.48 -19.77 9.88
C LYS A 132 12.72 -19.11 9.30
N ASP A 133 13.55 -19.86 8.59
CA ASP A 133 14.80 -19.34 8.00
C ASP A 133 14.50 -18.35 6.87
N LEU A 134 13.56 -18.67 5.98
CA LEU A 134 13.12 -17.71 4.96
C LEU A 134 12.51 -16.45 5.59
N ARG A 135 11.67 -16.59 6.63
CA ARG A 135 11.09 -15.44 7.36
C ARG A 135 12.15 -14.55 8.01
N ARG A 136 13.25 -15.12 8.51
CA ARG A 136 14.37 -14.35 9.04
C ARG A 136 15.03 -13.51 7.94
N ARG A 137 15.21 -14.08 6.74
CA ARG A 137 15.81 -13.40 5.58
C ARG A 137 14.97 -12.23 5.07
N ILE A 138 13.64 -12.31 5.13
CA ILE A 138 12.75 -11.22 4.68
C ILE A 138 12.47 -10.17 5.77
N ALA A 139 12.91 -10.38 7.01
CA ALA A 139 12.65 -9.45 8.11
C ALA A 139 13.11 -7.99 7.86
N PRO A 140 14.25 -7.72 7.18
CA PRO A 140 14.69 -6.36 6.85
C PRO A 140 13.66 -5.52 6.08
N ASN A 141 12.80 -6.18 5.30
CA ASN A 141 11.74 -5.55 4.49
C ASN A 141 10.66 -4.87 5.35
N PHE A 142 10.56 -5.19 6.64
CA PHE A 142 9.49 -4.69 7.50
C PHE A 142 10.01 -3.79 8.64
N THR A 143 11.24 -3.28 8.49
CA THR A 143 11.82 -2.29 9.40
C THR A 143 11.18 -0.90 9.23
N PRO A 144 11.24 -0.01 10.24
CA PRO A 144 10.77 1.37 10.11
C PRO A 144 11.40 2.14 8.93
N LYS A 145 12.69 1.89 8.63
CA LYS A 145 13.39 2.47 7.47
C LYS A 145 12.74 2.02 6.16
N ALA A 146 12.53 0.71 5.99
CA ALA A 146 11.90 0.14 4.80
C ALA A 146 10.46 0.64 4.60
N LEU A 147 9.64 0.59 5.66
CA LEU A 147 8.26 1.06 5.63
C LEU A 147 8.15 2.55 5.28
N THR A 148 9.11 3.38 5.73
CA THR A 148 9.18 4.80 5.36
C THR A 148 9.37 4.99 3.86
N THR A 149 10.30 4.25 3.25
CA THR A 149 10.48 4.26 1.78
C THR A 149 9.19 3.84 1.07
N TYR A 150 8.50 2.82 1.57
CA TYR A 150 7.28 2.30 0.95
C TYR A 150 6.13 3.30 1.03
N THR A 151 5.95 3.98 2.17
CA THR A 151 4.91 5.00 2.31
C THR A 151 5.06 6.13 1.32
N ALA A 152 6.28 6.56 0.98
CA ALA A 152 6.49 7.57 -0.04
C ALA A 152 6.05 7.09 -1.43
N LEU A 153 6.38 5.85 -1.80
CA LEU A 153 5.96 5.25 -3.06
C LEU A 153 4.44 5.06 -3.13
N GLN A 154 3.84 4.52 -2.07
CA GLN A 154 2.39 4.35 -1.95
C GLN A 154 1.65 5.66 -2.17
N GLN A 155 2.09 6.74 -1.53
CA GLN A 155 1.48 8.07 -1.67
C GLN A 155 1.52 8.59 -3.11
N ILE A 156 2.66 8.49 -3.77
CA ILE A 156 2.81 8.96 -5.16
C ILE A 156 1.84 8.21 -6.08
N ILE A 157 1.72 6.90 -5.91
CA ILE A 157 0.81 6.08 -6.72
C ILE A 157 -0.65 6.37 -6.38
N ILE A 158 -1.00 6.50 -5.09
CA ILE A 158 -2.36 6.88 -4.67
C ILE A 158 -2.75 8.23 -5.29
N LEU A 159 -1.93 9.26 -5.15
CA LEU A 159 -2.19 10.59 -5.73
C LEU A 159 -2.36 10.55 -7.25
N LYS A 160 -1.48 9.80 -7.94
CA LYS A 160 -1.57 9.58 -9.39
C LYS A 160 -2.93 8.98 -9.77
N HIS A 161 -3.34 7.91 -9.09
CA HIS A 161 -4.60 7.21 -9.40
C HIS A 161 -5.83 8.04 -9.03
N LEU A 162 -5.86 8.69 -7.87
CA LEU A 162 -6.97 9.58 -7.49
C LEU A 162 -7.18 10.70 -8.52
N LYS A 163 -6.10 11.28 -9.03
CA LYS A 163 -6.16 12.28 -10.12
C LYS A 163 -6.74 11.69 -11.41
N LEU A 164 -6.31 10.48 -11.80
CA LEU A 164 -6.85 9.79 -12.96
C LEU A 164 -8.34 9.46 -12.79
N TRP A 165 -8.77 9.10 -11.58
CA TRP A 165 -10.17 8.78 -11.29
C TRP A 165 -11.05 10.04 -11.38
N ASP A 166 -10.61 11.17 -10.84
CA ASP A 166 -11.34 12.46 -10.95
C ASP A 166 -11.46 12.91 -12.41
N GLN A 167 -10.39 12.79 -13.21
CA GLN A 167 -10.40 13.09 -14.64
C GLN A 167 -11.41 12.20 -15.40
N LYS A 168 -11.36 10.88 -15.20
CA LYS A 168 -12.32 9.95 -15.81
C LYS A 168 -13.76 10.27 -15.39
N SER A 169 -13.99 10.59 -14.12
CA SER A 169 -15.33 10.95 -13.64
C SER A 169 -15.90 12.19 -14.36
N SER A 170 -15.02 13.14 -14.71
CA SER A 170 -15.39 14.37 -15.41
C SER A 170 -15.68 14.14 -16.90
N GLU A 171 -15.05 13.14 -17.52
CA GLU A 171 -15.25 12.78 -18.93
C GLU A 171 -16.48 11.90 -19.17
N PHE A 172 -16.84 11.03 -18.21
CA PHE A 172 -17.87 10.00 -18.36
C PHE A 172 -19.21 10.29 -17.67
N SER A 173 -19.45 11.52 -17.22
CA SER A 173 -20.76 11.91 -16.68
C SER A 173 -21.87 11.69 -17.72
N PRO A 174 -22.93 10.91 -17.43
CA PRO A 174 -23.43 10.59 -16.09
C PRO A 174 -23.31 9.11 -15.63
N LYS A 175 -22.54 8.24 -16.29
CA LYS A 175 -22.53 6.80 -15.92
C LYS A 175 -21.58 6.50 -14.74
N PRO A 176 -22.04 5.76 -13.71
CA PRO A 176 -21.17 5.34 -12.61
C PRO A 176 -20.01 4.46 -13.10
N ILE A 177 -18.82 4.63 -12.51
CA ILE A 177 -17.60 3.89 -12.89
C ILE A 177 -17.33 2.82 -11.81
N PRO A 178 -17.16 1.53 -12.15
CA PRO A 178 -16.82 0.50 -11.17
C PRO A 178 -15.45 0.76 -10.52
N LEU A 179 -15.41 0.99 -9.22
CA LEU A 179 -14.18 1.32 -8.48
C LEU A 179 -13.26 0.11 -8.34
N ARG A 180 -13.80 -1.12 -8.34
CA ARG A 180 -13.01 -2.35 -8.18
C ARG A 180 -11.80 -2.42 -9.10
N PHE A 181 -12.00 -2.19 -10.41
CA PHE A 181 -10.90 -2.29 -11.37
C PHE A 181 -9.88 -1.17 -11.17
N LEU A 182 -10.35 0.03 -10.85
CA LEU A 182 -9.51 1.18 -10.54
C LEU A 182 -8.66 0.94 -9.29
N ALA A 183 -9.26 0.45 -8.20
CA ALA A 183 -8.58 0.09 -6.97
C ALA A 183 -7.59 -1.07 -7.17
N ARG A 184 -7.95 -2.05 -8.02
CA ARG A 184 -7.05 -3.16 -8.39
C ARG A 184 -5.83 -2.65 -9.14
N ASP A 185 -6.01 -1.76 -10.11
CA ASP A 185 -4.90 -1.16 -10.88
C ASP A 185 -3.99 -0.32 -9.98
N LEU A 186 -4.56 0.51 -9.10
CA LEU A 186 -3.81 1.26 -8.08
C LEU A 186 -2.97 0.31 -7.22
N ASN A 187 -3.59 -0.75 -6.70
CA ASN A 187 -2.92 -1.67 -5.79
C ASN A 187 -1.84 -2.52 -6.49
N LEU A 188 -2.06 -2.91 -7.75
CA LEU A 188 -1.06 -3.62 -8.55
C LEU A 188 0.15 -2.74 -8.82
N GLU A 189 -0.06 -1.50 -9.28
CA GLU A 189 1.04 -0.56 -9.52
C GLU A 189 1.79 -0.23 -8.23
N THR A 190 1.07 -0.07 -7.11
CA THR A 190 1.66 0.14 -5.78
C THR A 190 2.57 -1.02 -5.39
N SER A 191 2.08 -2.26 -5.52
CA SER A 191 2.84 -3.46 -5.15
C SER A 191 4.05 -3.67 -6.08
N GLN A 192 3.90 -3.42 -7.38
CA GLN A 192 5.03 -3.45 -8.32
C GLN A 192 6.10 -2.41 -7.97
N MET A 193 5.71 -1.17 -7.71
CA MET A 193 6.63 -0.09 -7.33
C MET A 193 7.31 -0.36 -6.00
N VAL A 194 6.57 -0.82 -4.99
CA VAL A 194 7.15 -1.07 -3.67
C VAL A 194 8.02 -2.31 -3.70
N PHE A 195 7.62 -3.38 -4.40
CA PHE A 195 8.33 -4.65 -4.29
C PHE A 195 9.58 -4.70 -5.17
N VAL A 196 9.48 -4.23 -6.41
CA VAL A 196 10.57 -4.32 -7.41
C VAL A 196 10.95 -2.97 -8.02
N GLY A 197 10.27 -1.88 -7.64
CA GLY A 197 10.71 -0.51 -7.92
C GLY A 197 11.09 -0.24 -9.37
N PRO A 198 12.27 0.35 -9.63
CA PRO A 198 12.68 0.75 -10.96
C PRO A 198 13.08 -0.42 -11.88
N TYR A 199 13.24 -1.64 -11.35
CA TYR A 199 13.69 -2.79 -12.13
C TYR A 199 12.64 -3.28 -13.11
N LEU A 200 11.37 -3.05 -12.79
CA LEU A 200 10.25 -3.38 -13.66
C LEU A 200 9.95 -2.19 -14.57
N GLY A 201 10.50 -2.21 -15.79
CA GLY A 201 10.29 -1.17 -16.80
C GLY A 201 8.84 -1.05 -17.29
N GLU A 202 8.46 0.12 -17.81
CA GLU A 202 7.06 0.46 -18.15
C GLU A 202 6.39 -0.53 -19.12
N LYS A 203 7.06 -0.91 -20.23
CA LYS A 203 6.53 -1.91 -21.17
C LYS A 203 6.35 -3.29 -20.53
N VAL A 204 7.24 -3.66 -19.61
CA VAL A 204 7.20 -4.95 -18.92
C VAL A 204 6.05 -4.96 -17.92
N ARG A 205 5.73 -3.83 -17.26
CA ARG A 205 4.57 -3.70 -16.37
C ARG A 205 3.26 -4.01 -17.05
N GLU A 206 3.07 -3.54 -18.28
CA GLU A 206 1.85 -3.81 -19.03
C GLU A 206 1.67 -5.30 -19.33
N LYS A 207 2.74 -5.97 -19.77
CA LYS A 207 2.72 -7.43 -19.96
C LYS A 207 2.51 -8.16 -18.62
N PHE A 208 3.17 -7.71 -17.56
CA PHE A 208 3.01 -8.26 -16.22
C PHE A 208 1.55 -8.19 -15.76
N ARG A 209 0.87 -7.07 -15.99
CA ARG A 209 -0.56 -6.91 -15.67
C ARG A 209 -1.44 -7.92 -16.40
N VAL A 210 -1.18 -8.15 -17.68
CA VAL A 210 -1.90 -9.15 -18.49
C VAL A 210 -1.67 -10.57 -17.92
N ASP A 211 -0.41 -10.92 -17.69
CA ASP A 211 -0.04 -12.25 -17.18
C ASP A 211 -0.60 -12.47 -15.76
N TYR A 212 -0.56 -11.45 -14.92
CA TYR A 212 -1.14 -11.49 -13.59
C TYR A 212 -2.67 -11.68 -13.65
N ASN A 213 -3.36 -11.04 -14.60
CA ASN A 213 -4.78 -11.27 -14.79
C ASN A 213 -5.09 -12.71 -15.25
N LEU A 214 -4.29 -13.28 -16.15
CA LEU A 214 -4.41 -14.69 -16.55
C LEU A 214 -4.26 -15.62 -15.34
N PHE A 215 -3.28 -15.35 -14.48
CA PHE A 215 -3.09 -16.08 -13.23
C PHE A 215 -4.36 -16.03 -12.34
N ASN A 216 -4.92 -14.84 -12.09
CA ASN A 216 -6.12 -14.70 -11.25
C ASN A 216 -7.33 -15.42 -11.83
N VAL A 217 -7.55 -15.30 -13.14
CA VAL A 217 -8.65 -15.98 -13.82
C VAL A 217 -8.48 -17.49 -13.69
N GLY A 218 -7.29 -18.04 -13.94
CA GLY A 218 -7.05 -19.48 -13.85
C GLY A 218 -7.03 -20.04 -12.44
N LEU A 219 -6.72 -19.23 -11.41
CA LEU A 219 -6.87 -19.63 -10.01
C LEU A 219 -8.32 -20.00 -9.67
N MET A 220 -9.28 -19.33 -10.31
CA MET A 220 -10.73 -19.58 -10.15
C MET A 220 -11.28 -20.66 -11.10
N LYS A 221 -10.43 -21.36 -11.87
CA LYS A 221 -10.84 -22.44 -12.79
C LYS A 221 -10.47 -23.81 -12.24
N LEU A 222 -11.14 -24.84 -12.75
CA LEU A 222 -10.78 -26.23 -12.48
C LEU A 222 -9.33 -26.49 -12.93
N PRO A 223 -8.55 -27.30 -12.17
CA PRO A 223 -7.12 -27.50 -12.38
C PRO A 223 -6.83 -28.49 -13.52
N ILE A 224 -7.33 -28.18 -14.72
CA ILE A 224 -7.18 -28.97 -15.94
C ILE A 224 -6.09 -28.31 -16.79
N ASP A 225 -4.93 -28.95 -16.95
CA ASP A 225 -3.81 -28.43 -17.74
C ASP A 225 -3.85 -28.95 -19.18
N LEU A 226 -4.82 -28.47 -19.96
CA LEU A 226 -4.92 -28.76 -21.40
C LEU A 226 -4.80 -27.47 -22.24
N PRO A 227 -4.30 -27.53 -23.49
CA PRO A 227 -4.28 -26.39 -24.41
C PRO A 227 -5.63 -25.65 -24.46
N GLY A 228 -5.61 -24.32 -24.33
CA GLY A 228 -6.82 -23.49 -24.35
C GLY A 228 -7.56 -23.35 -23.01
N THR A 229 -7.21 -24.12 -21.99
CA THR A 229 -7.83 -24.01 -20.66
C THR A 229 -7.30 -22.81 -19.86
N GLY A 230 -8.17 -22.22 -19.02
CA GLY A 230 -7.78 -21.09 -18.17
C GLY A 230 -6.69 -21.45 -17.16
N PHE A 231 -6.68 -22.68 -16.65
CA PHE A 231 -5.66 -23.13 -15.69
C PHE A 231 -4.28 -23.29 -16.34
N ARG A 232 -4.19 -23.87 -17.55
CA ARG A 232 -2.92 -23.91 -18.30
C ARG A 232 -2.39 -22.51 -18.59
N ASN A 233 -3.27 -21.60 -19.03
CA ASN A 233 -2.88 -20.22 -19.30
C ASN A 233 -2.34 -19.52 -18.05
N ALA A 234 -2.95 -19.76 -16.88
CA ALA A 234 -2.44 -19.29 -15.60
C ALA A 234 -1.07 -19.87 -15.27
N ARG A 235 -0.86 -21.19 -15.38
CA ARG A 235 0.45 -21.81 -15.10
C ARG A 235 1.55 -21.23 -15.98
N LEU A 236 1.30 -21.09 -17.28
CA LEU A 236 2.26 -20.47 -18.21
C LEU A 236 2.50 -18.99 -17.88
N ALA A 237 1.48 -18.27 -17.41
CA ALA A 237 1.63 -16.89 -16.96
C ALA A 237 2.46 -16.79 -15.68
N VAL A 238 2.25 -17.68 -14.70
CA VAL A 238 3.04 -17.71 -13.46
C VAL A 238 4.53 -17.89 -13.78
N ASN A 239 4.89 -18.82 -14.67
CA ASN A 239 6.29 -18.99 -15.08
C ASN A 239 6.90 -17.67 -15.60
N ARG A 240 6.20 -16.96 -16.50
CA ARG A 240 6.65 -15.67 -17.01
C ARG A 240 6.75 -14.59 -15.94
N LEU A 241 5.79 -14.55 -15.01
CA LEU A 241 5.80 -13.59 -13.90
C LEU A 241 7.01 -13.82 -12.99
N VAL A 242 7.30 -15.08 -12.66
CA VAL A 242 8.44 -15.48 -11.83
C VAL A 242 9.76 -15.15 -12.52
N GLU A 243 9.90 -15.43 -13.81
CA GLU A 243 11.08 -15.06 -14.59
C GLU A 243 11.33 -13.54 -14.59
N VAL A 244 10.27 -12.74 -14.77
CA VAL A 244 10.36 -11.28 -14.70
C VAL A 244 10.80 -10.79 -13.32
N LEU A 245 10.29 -11.41 -12.25
CA LEU A 245 10.67 -11.05 -10.88
C LEU A 245 12.09 -11.52 -10.53
N ALA A 246 12.52 -12.65 -11.07
CA ALA A 246 13.88 -13.16 -10.93
C ALA A 246 14.90 -12.20 -11.58
N ASP A 247 14.62 -11.69 -12.77
CA ASP A 247 15.42 -10.64 -13.42
C ASP A 247 15.45 -9.35 -12.60
N CYS A 248 14.34 -8.98 -11.94
CA CYS A 248 14.35 -7.85 -11.00
C CYS A 248 15.24 -8.10 -9.78
N ALA A 249 15.21 -9.32 -9.22
CA ALA A 249 16.07 -9.70 -8.10
C ALA A 249 17.55 -9.66 -8.49
N GLU A 250 17.91 -10.14 -9.67
CA GLU A 250 19.27 -10.07 -10.22
C GLU A 250 19.77 -8.63 -10.33
N LYS A 251 18.96 -7.75 -10.93
CA LYS A 251 19.28 -6.31 -11.04
C LYS A 251 19.44 -5.64 -9.68
N SER A 252 18.63 -6.04 -8.70
CA SER A 252 18.75 -5.55 -7.33
C SER A 252 20.05 -6.02 -6.66
N LYS A 253 20.45 -7.29 -6.82
CA LYS A 253 21.75 -7.78 -6.33
C LYS A 253 22.92 -6.97 -6.88
N VAL A 254 22.95 -6.75 -8.20
CA VAL A 254 23.99 -5.93 -8.86
C VAL A 254 24.07 -4.53 -8.25
N LYS A 255 22.91 -3.91 -7.98
CA LYS A 255 22.85 -2.60 -7.32
C LYS A 255 23.36 -2.66 -5.87
N MET A 256 23.00 -3.69 -5.11
CA MET A 256 23.40 -3.83 -3.71
C MET A 256 24.88 -4.19 -3.53
N THR A 257 25.49 -4.92 -4.47
CA THR A 257 26.96 -5.12 -4.52
C THR A 257 27.72 -3.80 -4.70
N ARG A 258 27.10 -2.78 -5.31
CA ARG A 258 27.66 -1.43 -5.43
C ARG A 258 27.41 -0.56 -4.20
N GLU A 259 26.85 -1.12 -3.13
CA GLU A 259 26.52 -0.45 -1.87
C GLU A 259 25.60 0.78 -2.04
N GLU A 260 24.76 0.78 -3.08
CA GLU A 260 23.80 1.88 -3.29
C GLU A 260 22.62 1.81 -2.29
N GLU A 261 21.95 2.93 -2.04
CA GLU A 261 20.83 2.98 -1.09
C GLU A 261 19.60 2.20 -1.59
N PRO A 262 18.94 1.43 -0.71
CA PRO A 262 17.69 0.74 -1.02
C PRO A 262 16.56 1.69 -1.38
N SER A 263 15.85 1.35 -2.46
CA SER A 263 14.74 2.14 -3.01
C SER A 263 13.42 1.40 -3.05
N CYS A 264 13.43 0.09 -2.86
CA CYS A 264 12.25 -0.79 -2.90
C CYS A 264 12.50 -2.03 -2.01
N LEU A 265 11.51 -2.90 -1.90
CA LEU A 265 11.55 -4.08 -1.02
C LEU A 265 12.68 -5.02 -1.38
N ILE A 266 12.82 -5.37 -2.65
CA ILE A 266 13.86 -6.32 -3.05
C ILE A 266 15.27 -5.78 -2.72
N ASP A 267 15.49 -4.47 -2.76
CA ASP A 267 16.78 -3.88 -2.34
C ASP A 267 17.07 -4.16 -0.87
N PHE A 268 16.11 -3.91 0.04
CA PHE A 268 16.28 -4.16 1.48
C PHE A 268 16.58 -5.64 1.76
N TRP A 269 15.97 -6.54 1.00
CA TRP A 269 16.27 -7.97 1.09
C TRP A 269 17.67 -8.29 0.55
N MET A 270 18.05 -7.70 -0.58
CA MET A 270 19.33 -8.02 -1.23
C MET A 270 20.55 -7.49 -0.49
N GLN A 271 20.41 -6.49 0.39
CA GLN A 271 21.55 -5.97 1.19
C GLN A 271 22.27 -7.05 1.99
N ASP A 272 21.54 -7.90 2.70
CA ASP A 272 22.15 -8.96 3.51
C ASP A 272 22.42 -10.21 2.66
N THR A 273 21.58 -10.46 1.65
CA THR A 273 21.78 -11.57 0.71
C THR A 273 23.11 -11.47 -0.05
N VAL A 274 23.47 -10.29 -0.53
CA VAL A 274 24.74 -10.08 -1.24
C VAL A 274 25.95 -10.30 -0.32
N LYS A 275 25.89 -9.79 0.93
CA LYS A 275 26.98 -10.00 1.91
C LYS A 275 27.18 -11.48 2.24
N GLU A 276 26.10 -12.23 2.38
CA GLU A 276 26.18 -13.67 2.64
C GLU A 276 26.76 -14.43 1.44
N LEU A 277 26.38 -14.06 0.21
CA LEU A 277 26.95 -14.63 -1.01
C LEU A 277 28.46 -14.34 -1.13
N GLU A 278 28.87 -13.10 -0.86
CA GLU A 278 30.28 -12.70 -0.88
C GLU A 278 31.09 -13.43 0.20
N ALA A 279 30.54 -13.59 1.41
CA ALA A 279 31.18 -14.33 2.49
C ALA A 279 31.33 -15.82 2.17
N ALA A 280 30.28 -16.46 1.62
CA ALA A 280 30.33 -17.86 1.19
C ALA A 280 31.36 -18.07 0.06
N ALA A 281 31.38 -17.16 -0.92
CA ALA A 281 32.37 -17.20 -2.00
C ALA A 281 33.81 -17.03 -1.48
N ALA A 282 34.04 -16.12 -0.52
CA ALA A 282 35.34 -15.94 0.11
C ALA A 282 35.79 -17.16 0.95
N ALA A 283 34.85 -17.87 1.54
CA ALA A 283 35.09 -19.10 2.31
C ALA A 283 35.20 -20.36 1.44
N GLY A 284 34.89 -20.29 0.15
CA GLY A 284 34.80 -21.46 -0.74
C GLY A 284 33.63 -22.39 -0.40
N GLU A 285 32.59 -21.87 0.25
CA GLU A 285 31.39 -22.60 0.64
C GLU A 285 30.33 -22.56 -0.46
N ALA A 286 29.36 -23.47 -0.41
CA ALA A 286 28.22 -23.46 -1.31
C ALA A 286 27.35 -22.20 -1.08
N GLU A 287 26.66 -21.75 -2.13
CA GLU A 287 25.75 -20.61 -2.01
C GLU A 287 24.68 -20.86 -0.93
N PRO A 288 24.39 -19.87 -0.07
CA PRO A 288 23.36 -20.01 0.94
C PRO A 288 21.99 -20.32 0.31
N VAL A 289 21.18 -21.14 0.97
CA VAL A 289 19.80 -21.43 0.55
C VAL A 289 18.94 -20.16 0.47
N HIS A 290 17.92 -20.17 -0.39
CA HIS A 290 17.00 -19.04 -0.61
C HIS A 290 17.66 -17.79 -1.20
N THR A 291 18.76 -17.97 -1.93
CA THR A 291 19.47 -16.87 -2.59
C THR A 291 19.38 -16.94 -4.11
N SER A 292 18.89 -18.04 -4.71
CA SER A 292 18.72 -18.13 -6.16
C SER A 292 17.76 -17.06 -6.69
N ASN A 293 18.08 -16.48 -7.86
CA ASN A 293 17.21 -15.46 -8.49
C ASN A 293 15.80 -16.00 -8.75
N TYR A 294 15.69 -17.27 -9.16
CA TYR A 294 14.40 -17.91 -9.42
C TYR A 294 13.59 -18.10 -8.14
N GLU A 295 14.21 -18.57 -7.05
CA GLU A 295 13.56 -18.69 -5.73
C GLU A 295 13.08 -17.33 -5.23
N LEU A 296 13.92 -16.28 -5.33
CA LEU A 296 13.54 -14.91 -5.00
C LEU A 296 12.34 -14.43 -5.84
N GLY A 297 12.31 -14.77 -7.13
CA GLY A 297 11.18 -14.53 -8.01
C GLY A 297 9.88 -15.20 -7.53
N LEU A 298 9.95 -16.45 -7.07
CA LEU A 298 8.81 -17.17 -6.49
C LEU A 298 8.30 -16.48 -5.22
N TYR A 299 9.19 -16.08 -4.31
CA TYR A 299 8.80 -15.43 -3.06
C TYR A 299 8.26 -14.01 -3.27
N LEU A 300 8.81 -13.27 -4.24
CA LEU A 300 8.24 -11.97 -4.67
C LEU A 300 6.84 -12.15 -5.26
N PHE A 301 6.60 -13.23 -6.01
CA PHE A 301 5.28 -13.55 -6.53
C PHE A 301 4.29 -13.87 -5.41
N ASP A 302 4.70 -14.59 -4.36
CA ASP A 302 3.88 -14.83 -3.16
C ASP A 302 3.49 -13.51 -2.48
N PHE A 303 4.41 -12.56 -2.37
CA PHE A 303 4.13 -11.23 -1.80
C PHE A 303 3.10 -10.47 -2.63
N LEU A 304 3.23 -10.48 -3.96
CA LEU A 304 2.27 -9.85 -4.87
C LEU A 304 0.89 -10.50 -4.76
N PHE A 305 0.82 -11.83 -4.73
CA PHE A 305 -0.44 -12.54 -4.54
C PHE A 305 -1.12 -12.15 -3.22
N ALA A 306 -0.38 -12.17 -2.11
CA ALA A 306 -0.92 -11.86 -0.79
C ALA A 306 -1.39 -10.40 -0.68
N ALA A 307 -0.67 -9.44 -1.28
CA ALA A 307 -0.99 -8.03 -1.18
C ALA A 307 -2.13 -7.58 -2.13
N GLN A 308 -2.41 -8.34 -3.20
CA GLN A 308 -3.28 -7.82 -4.26
C GLN A 308 -4.77 -7.82 -3.89
N ASP A 309 -5.38 -8.99 -3.74
CA ASP A 309 -6.84 -9.08 -3.56
C ASP A 309 -7.25 -8.63 -2.15
N ALA A 310 -6.39 -8.84 -1.15
CA ALA A 310 -6.64 -8.42 0.22
C ALA A 310 -6.68 -6.89 0.38
N SER A 311 -5.65 -6.18 -0.12
CA SER A 311 -5.64 -4.72 -0.04
C SER A 311 -6.71 -4.09 -0.95
N THR A 312 -6.95 -4.64 -2.15
CA THR A 312 -8.04 -4.16 -3.02
C THR A 312 -9.40 -4.24 -2.31
N SER A 313 -9.69 -5.35 -1.63
CA SER A 313 -10.88 -5.51 -0.78
C SER A 313 -10.96 -4.41 0.27
N SER A 314 -9.90 -4.17 1.04
CA SER A 314 -9.87 -3.14 2.08
C SER A 314 -10.12 -1.74 1.54
N LEU A 315 -9.56 -1.41 0.36
CA LEU A 315 -9.79 -0.11 -0.29
C LEU A 315 -11.27 0.07 -0.68
N LEU A 316 -11.91 -0.97 -1.23
CA LEU A 316 -13.32 -0.93 -1.62
C LEU A 316 -14.25 -0.82 -0.41
N TRP A 317 -13.99 -1.60 0.64
CA TRP A 317 -14.77 -1.53 1.88
C TRP A 317 -14.56 -0.20 2.60
N ALA A 318 -13.36 0.39 2.56
CA ALA A 318 -13.14 1.73 3.08
C ALA A 318 -14.05 2.74 2.40
N VAL A 319 -14.09 2.78 1.06
CA VAL A 319 -14.97 3.70 0.33
C VAL A 319 -16.45 3.43 0.64
N SER A 320 -16.87 2.16 0.63
CA SER A 320 -18.25 1.77 0.96
C SER A 320 -18.69 2.21 2.35
N LEU A 321 -17.82 2.04 3.36
CA LEU A 321 -18.13 2.35 4.75
C LEU A 321 -18.08 3.87 4.98
N LEU A 322 -17.10 4.57 4.41
CA LEU A 322 -16.98 6.03 4.52
C LEU A 322 -18.16 6.76 3.86
N ASP A 323 -18.68 6.26 2.73
CA ASP A 323 -19.89 6.81 2.09
C ASP A 323 -21.11 6.76 3.02
N SER A 324 -21.23 5.69 3.82
CA SER A 324 -22.35 5.49 4.73
C SER A 324 -22.18 6.22 6.08
N HIS A 325 -21.02 6.83 6.34
CA HIS A 325 -20.66 7.44 7.62
C HIS A 325 -19.99 8.82 7.41
N PRO A 326 -20.75 9.84 6.96
CA PRO A 326 -20.21 11.18 6.69
C PRO A 326 -19.58 11.85 7.90
N GLU A 327 -20.00 11.52 9.12
CA GLU A 327 -19.41 11.96 10.38
C GLU A 327 -17.98 11.44 10.57
N VAL A 328 -17.71 10.19 10.14
CA VAL A 328 -16.36 9.63 10.14
C VAL A 328 -15.49 10.35 9.10
N VAL A 329 -16.04 10.62 7.91
CA VAL A 329 -15.34 11.39 6.87
C VAL A 329 -14.98 12.80 7.35
N ALA A 330 -15.89 13.48 8.05
CA ALA A 330 -15.65 14.81 8.60
C ALA A 330 -14.49 14.80 9.62
N LYS A 331 -14.51 13.85 10.59
CA LYS A 331 -13.43 13.69 11.56
C LYS A 331 -12.07 13.38 10.91
N VAL A 332 -12.05 12.52 9.88
CA VAL A 332 -10.83 12.24 9.09
C VAL A 332 -10.33 13.50 8.40
N ARG A 333 -11.21 14.27 7.74
CA ARG A 333 -10.84 15.52 7.07
C ARG A 333 -10.26 16.54 8.06
N ASP A 334 -10.86 16.69 9.23
CA ASP A 334 -10.40 17.61 10.27
C ASP A 334 -9.02 17.20 10.82
N GLU A 335 -8.82 15.91 11.11
CA GLU A 335 -7.52 15.37 11.53
C GLU A 335 -6.45 15.62 10.46
N VAL A 336 -6.73 15.19 9.22
CA VAL A 336 -5.76 15.29 8.12
C VAL A 336 -5.40 16.75 7.85
N LYS A 337 -6.38 17.67 7.82
CA LYS A 337 -6.16 19.11 7.59
C LYS A 337 -5.21 19.75 8.61
N SER A 338 -5.15 19.23 9.84
CA SER A 338 -4.23 19.70 10.88
C SER A 338 -2.78 19.23 10.68
N ILE A 339 -2.57 18.14 9.93
CA ILE A 339 -1.28 17.46 9.76
C ILE A 339 -0.69 17.71 8.36
N TRP A 340 -1.53 17.66 7.32
CA TRP A 340 -1.15 17.71 5.93
C TRP A 340 -2.19 18.47 5.11
N SER A 341 -1.74 19.20 4.10
CA SER A 341 -2.61 19.93 3.17
C SER A 341 -2.33 19.46 1.75
N PRO A 342 -3.37 19.26 0.92
CA PRO A 342 -3.24 18.99 -0.51
C PRO A 342 -2.39 20.00 -1.28
N GLU A 343 -2.36 21.25 -0.81
CA GLU A 343 -1.58 22.35 -1.37
C GLU A 343 -0.10 22.32 -0.93
N SER A 344 0.26 21.43 -0.01
CA SER A 344 1.65 21.24 0.39
C SER A 344 2.43 20.53 -0.71
N ASP A 345 3.61 21.05 -1.06
CA ASP A 345 4.57 20.39 -1.96
C ASP A 345 5.30 19.20 -1.29
N SER A 346 4.80 18.70 -0.16
CA SER A 346 5.39 17.59 0.60
C SER A 346 4.43 16.42 0.77
N LEU A 347 4.97 15.21 0.70
CA LEU A 347 4.28 13.98 1.11
C LEU A 347 4.04 13.97 2.63
N ILE A 348 3.06 13.19 3.08
CA ILE A 348 2.85 12.85 4.49
C ILE A 348 4.07 12.04 4.95
N SER A 349 4.79 12.54 5.96
CA SER A 349 5.94 11.81 6.52
C SER A 349 5.50 10.61 7.36
N SER A 350 6.40 9.66 7.63
CA SER A 350 6.11 8.53 8.52
C SER A 350 5.69 8.97 9.91
N GLU A 351 6.27 10.06 10.44
CA GLU A 351 5.88 10.63 11.72
C GLU A 351 4.47 11.21 11.66
N GLN A 352 4.15 11.96 10.60
CA GLN A 352 2.80 12.49 10.40
C GLN A 352 1.75 11.38 10.26
N LEU A 353 2.09 10.28 9.57
CA LEU A 353 1.22 9.11 9.44
C LEU A 353 0.90 8.48 10.81
N LEU A 354 1.87 8.45 11.73
CA LEU A 354 1.66 7.95 13.10
C LEU A 354 0.78 8.87 13.95
N GLU A 355 0.80 10.17 13.69
CA GLU A 355 -0.06 11.16 14.37
C GLU A 355 -1.52 11.14 13.86
N MET A 356 -1.81 10.51 12.72
CA MET A 356 -3.17 10.30 12.21
C MET A 356 -3.89 9.19 12.98
N LYS A 357 -4.08 9.37 14.28
CA LYS A 357 -4.62 8.36 15.21
C LYS A 357 -6.04 7.94 14.85
N TYR A 358 -6.91 8.89 14.54
CA TYR A 358 -8.30 8.61 14.16
C TYR A 358 -8.36 7.90 12.81
N THR A 359 -7.61 8.36 11.81
CA THR A 359 -7.55 7.70 10.49
C THR A 359 -6.99 6.27 10.60
N GLN A 360 -6.02 6.03 11.49
CA GLN A 360 -5.56 4.67 11.83
C GLN A 360 -6.66 3.81 12.46
N ALA A 361 -7.46 4.39 13.36
CA ALA A 361 -8.61 3.72 13.96
C ALA A 361 -9.66 3.35 12.90
N VAL A 362 -9.95 4.26 11.95
CA VAL A 362 -10.84 3.99 10.81
C VAL A 362 -10.31 2.85 9.97
N ALA A 363 -9.03 2.87 9.59
CA ALA A 363 -8.42 1.80 8.80
C ALA A 363 -8.49 0.43 9.51
N ARG A 364 -8.27 0.41 10.83
CA ARG A 364 -8.42 -0.80 11.66
C ARG A 364 -9.86 -1.28 11.71
N GLU A 365 -10.82 -0.37 11.82
CA GLU A 365 -12.24 -0.72 11.86
C GLU A 365 -12.74 -1.26 10.52
N VAL A 366 -12.28 -0.70 9.39
CA VAL A 366 -12.55 -1.26 8.05
C VAL A 366 -12.11 -2.73 7.99
N VAL A 367 -10.89 -3.03 8.44
CA VAL A 367 -10.36 -4.40 8.41
C VAL A 367 -11.04 -5.31 9.43
N ARG A 368 -11.40 -4.83 10.63
CA ARG A 368 -12.18 -5.60 11.61
C ARG A 368 -13.55 -5.97 11.03
N TYR A 369 -14.27 -4.97 10.55
CA TYR A 369 -15.66 -5.09 10.11
C TYR A 369 -15.79 -5.86 8.79
N ARG A 370 -14.75 -5.82 7.94
CA ARG A 370 -14.69 -6.48 6.64
C ARG A 370 -13.30 -7.09 6.41
N ALA A 371 -12.97 -8.11 7.20
CA ALA A 371 -11.72 -8.86 7.08
C ALA A 371 -11.57 -9.47 5.66
N PRO A 372 -10.59 -9.03 4.84
CA PRO A 372 -10.51 -9.43 3.43
C PRO A 372 -10.40 -10.94 3.21
N ALA A 373 -9.54 -11.60 4.00
CA ALA A 373 -9.41 -13.05 4.04
C ALA A 373 -10.29 -13.57 5.18
N THR A 374 -11.54 -13.94 4.86
CA THR A 374 -12.55 -14.28 5.87
C THR A 374 -12.29 -15.60 6.58
N VAL A 375 -11.83 -16.60 5.83
CA VAL A 375 -11.49 -17.94 6.32
C VAL A 375 -10.10 -18.35 5.81
N VAL A 376 -9.35 -19.09 6.63
CA VAL A 376 -7.97 -19.49 6.31
C VAL A 376 -7.88 -21.03 6.23
N PRO A 377 -7.95 -21.65 5.04
CA PRO A 377 -8.05 -23.09 4.92
C PRO A 377 -6.76 -23.82 5.32
N HIS A 378 -6.91 -24.84 6.17
CA HIS A 378 -5.89 -25.79 6.56
C HIS A 378 -6.35 -27.22 6.26
N VAL A 379 -5.41 -28.16 6.16
CA VAL A 379 -5.70 -29.60 6.10
C VAL A 379 -5.06 -30.27 7.32
N ALA A 380 -5.85 -31.11 8.00
CA ALA A 380 -5.38 -31.91 9.11
C ALA A 380 -4.48 -33.05 8.59
N ALA A 381 -3.17 -32.97 8.84
CA ALA A 381 -2.19 -33.99 8.47
C ALA A 381 -2.31 -35.26 9.32
N ALA A 382 -2.79 -35.11 10.55
CA ALA A 382 -3.10 -36.17 11.50
C ALA A 382 -4.45 -35.88 12.19
N GLU A 383 -4.95 -36.84 12.97
CA GLU A 383 -6.07 -36.56 13.87
C GLU A 383 -5.67 -35.47 14.87
N PHE A 384 -6.55 -34.48 15.06
CA PHE A 384 -6.24 -33.31 15.87
C PHE A 384 -7.34 -33.05 16.92
N PRO A 385 -7.04 -33.19 18.23
CA PRO A 385 -8.00 -32.91 19.29
C PRO A 385 -8.37 -31.41 19.31
N LEU A 386 -9.54 -31.05 18.80
CA LEU A 386 -10.00 -29.65 18.75
C LEU A 386 -10.56 -29.24 20.11
N THR A 387 -11.43 -30.06 20.68
CA THR A 387 -11.97 -29.94 22.04
C THR A 387 -11.85 -31.27 22.76
N ASP A 388 -12.15 -31.31 24.06
CA ASP A 388 -12.17 -32.57 24.82
C ASP A 388 -13.18 -33.58 24.27
N SER A 389 -14.21 -33.10 23.55
CA SER A 389 -15.29 -33.91 23.00
C SER A 389 -15.16 -34.22 21.50
N TYR A 390 -14.26 -33.54 20.78
CA TYR A 390 -14.17 -33.62 19.33
C TYR A 390 -12.74 -33.59 18.79
N THR A 391 -12.43 -34.60 17.97
CA THR A 391 -11.18 -34.74 17.24
C THR A 391 -11.43 -34.56 15.75
N ILE A 392 -10.70 -33.63 15.14
CA ILE A 392 -10.72 -33.42 13.69
C ILE A 392 -10.07 -34.64 13.03
N PRO A 393 -10.76 -35.32 12.09
CA PRO A 393 -10.19 -36.48 11.42
C PRO A 393 -9.09 -36.07 10.44
N LYS A 394 -8.09 -36.94 10.28
CA LYS A 394 -7.04 -36.78 9.25
C LYS A 394 -7.66 -36.55 7.87
N GLY A 395 -7.08 -35.61 7.13
CA GLY A 395 -7.51 -35.22 5.79
C GLY A 395 -8.70 -34.26 5.76
N ALA A 396 -9.29 -33.89 6.90
CA ALA A 396 -10.31 -32.86 6.94
C ALA A 396 -9.74 -31.48 6.58
N ILE A 397 -10.55 -30.67 5.89
CA ILE A 397 -10.22 -29.26 5.64
C ILE A 397 -10.83 -28.43 6.75
N VAL A 398 -10.02 -27.62 7.40
CA VAL A 398 -10.38 -26.79 8.56
C VAL A 398 -10.38 -25.32 8.14
N PHE A 399 -11.45 -24.60 8.42
CA PHE A 399 -11.63 -23.19 8.11
C PHE A 399 -11.85 -22.38 9.40
N PRO A 400 -10.77 -21.97 10.10
CA PRO A 400 -10.83 -20.89 11.07
C PRO A 400 -11.31 -19.60 10.42
N SER A 401 -12.33 -18.99 10.99
CA SER A 401 -12.92 -17.75 10.49
C SER A 401 -12.30 -16.53 11.18
N ALA A 402 -11.44 -15.82 10.45
CA ALA A 402 -10.91 -14.52 10.87
C ALA A 402 -12.00 -13.44 10.90
N TYR A 403 -12.99 -13.55 10.00
CA TYR A 403 -14.14 -12.66 9.97
C TYR A 403 -15.00 -12.80 11.23
N GLU A 404 -15.45 -14.02 11.56
CA GLU A 404 -16.31 -14.24 12.73
C GLU A 404 -15.63 -13.91 14.06
N SER A 405 -14.32 -14.13 14.15
CA SER A 405 -13.53 -13.77 15.33
C SER A 405 -13.57 -12.26 15.58
N SER A 406 -13.61 -11.44 14.52
CA SER A 406 -13.63 -9.98 14.59
C SER A 406 -14.94 -9.38 15.14
N PHE A 407 -15.97 -10.22 15.37
CA PHE A 407 -17.25 -9.85 15.99
C PHE A 407 -17.44 -10.45 17.40
N GLN A 408 -16.41 -11.09 17.95
CA GLN A 408 -16.44 -11.61 19.30
C GLN A 408 -15.77 -10.60 20.24
N GLY A 409 -16.27 -10.44 21.46
CA GLY A 409 -15.69 -9.58 22.49
C GLY A 409 -15.96 -8.07 22.33
N PHE A 410 -15.81 -7.52 21.13
CA PHE A 410 -16.02 -6.08 20.85
C PHE A 410 -17.42 -5.60 21.27
N ILE A 411 -17.51 -4.37 21.77
CA ILE A 411 -18.78 -3.75 22.18
C ILE A 411 -19.54 -3.33 20.92
N GLU A 412 -20.83 -3.69 20.83
CA GLU A 412 -21.65 -3.48 19.63
C GLU A 412 -20.91 -3.90 18.35
N PRO A 413 -20.52 -5.18 18.22
CA PRO A 413 -19.54 -5.62 17.22
C PRO A 413 -20.06 -5.43 15.77
N ASP A 414 -21.38 -5.44 15.60
CA ASP A 414 -22.08 -5.27 14.32
C ASP A 414 -22.21 -3.80 13.90
N ARG A 415 -21.79 -2.84 14.74
CA ARG A 415 -21.74 -1.43 14.41
C ARG A 415 -20.35 -1.05 13.89
N PHE A 416 -20.30 -0.34 12.77
CA PHE A 416 -19.07 0.28 12.29
C PHE A 416 -18.75 1.50 13.17
N ASP A 417 -17.70 1.40 13.98
CA ASP A 417 -17.38 2.40 14.99
C ASP A 417 -15.87 2.53 15.18
N PRO A 418 -15.21 3.47 14.49
CA PRO A 418 -13.78 3.71 14.61
C PRO A 418 -13.32 4.11 16.02
N ASP A 419 -14.17 4.78 16.80
CA ASP A 419 -13.80 5.28 18.13
C ASP A 419 -13.51 4.10 19.11
N ARG A 420 -13.74 2.84 18.71
CA ARG A 420 -13.44 1.65 19.54
C ARG A 420 -11.96 1.47 19.80
N PHE A 421 -11.16 2.02 18.91
CA PHE A 421 -9.70 2.01 18.99
C PHE A 421 -9.15 3.33 19.54
N SER A 422 -9.99 4.16 20.16
CA SER A 422 -9.55 5.38 20.85
C SER A 422 -8.71 5.04 22.09
N GLU A 423 -8.00 6.05 22.61
CA GLU A 423 -7.21 5.91 23.83
C GLU A 423 -8.08 5.61 25.06
N GLU A 424 -9.36 5.98 25.03
CA GLU A 424 -10.32 5.73 26.10
C GLU A 424 -10.86 4.29 26.08
N ARG A 425 -11.22 3.77 24.90
CA ARG A 425 -11.83 2.43 24.78
C ARG A 425 -10.83 1.29 24.64
N GLN A 426 -9.72 1.50 23.92
CA GLN A 426 -8.63 0.53 23.75
C GLN A 426 -9.07 -0.89 23.41
N GLU A 427 -10.16 -1.07 22.66
CA GLU A 427 -10.71 -2.40 22.37
C GLU A 427 -9.74 -3.25 21.55
N ASP A 428 -8.80 -2.64 20.80
CA ASP A 428 -7.71 -3.34 20.12
C ASP A 428 -6.72 -4.02 21.08
N ARG A 429 -6.62 -3.55 22.32
CA ARG A 429 -5.75 -4.13 23.35
C ARG A 429 -6.49 -5.19 24.15
N ILE A 430 -7.73 -4.88 24.57
CA ILE A 430 -8.57 -5.77 25.37
C ILE A 430 -8.95 -7.01 24.54
N PHE A 431 -9.42 -6.81 23.31
CA PHE A 431 -9.84 -7.88 22.40
C PHE A 431 -8.80 -8.18 21.32
N LYS A 432 -7.50 -7.97 21.63
CA LYS A 432 -6.39 -8.20 20.71
C LYS A 432 -6.43 -9.58 20.06
N ARG A 433 -6.81 -10.61 20.82
CA ARG A 433 -6.90 -12.00 20.33
C ARG A 433 -8.00 -12.20 19.30
N ASN A 434 -9.02 -11.35 19.29
CA ASN A 434 -10.20 -11.47 18.43
C ASN A 434 -9.95 -10.82 17.06
N PHE A 435 -8.92 -9.99 16.95
CA PHE A 435 -8.51 -9.37 15.68
C PHE A 435 -7.60 -10.33 14.88
N LEU A 436 -8.21 -11.32 14.23
CA LEU A 436 -7.53 -12.36 13.45
C LEU A 436 -7.40 -12.05 11.95
N ALA A 437 -7.75 -10.84 11.49
CA ALA A 437 -7.71 -10.46 10.07
C ALA A 437 -6.32 -10.60 9.41
N PHE A 438 -5.24 -10.64 10.20
CA PHE A 438 -3.86 -10.88 9.74
C PHE A 438 -3.31 -12.24 10.17
N GLY A 439 -4.17 -13.14 10.65
CA GLY A 439 -3.81 -14.44 11.22
C GLY A 439 -3.10 -14.33 12.57
N ALA A 440 -2.64 -15.47 13.08
CA ALA A 440 -1.84 -15.59 14.28
C ALA A 440 -0.76 -16.69 14.11
N GLY A 441 0.16 -16.78 15.07
CA GLY A 441 1.18 -17.83 15.06
C GLY A 441 2.30 -17.62 14.04
N SER A 442 2.97 -18.71 13.65
CA SER A 442 4.16 -18.69 12.77
C SER A 442 3.86 -18.14 11.38
N HIS A 443 2.63 -18.29 10.90
CA HIS A 443 2.15 -17.81 9.59
C HIS A 443 1.40 -16.48 9.65
N GLN A 444 1.46 -15.73 10.77
CA GLN A 444 0.90 -14.38 10.83
C GLN A 444 1.46 -13.50 9.70
N CYS A 445 0.61 -12.65 9.12
CA CYS A 445 0.96 -11.79 8.00
C CYS A 445 2.19 -10.92 8.30
N VAL A 446 3.24 -11.03 7.48
CA VAL A 446 4.42 -10.14 7.55
C VAL A 446 4.09 -8.71 7.11
N GLY A 447 3.14 -8.56 6.17
CA GLY A 447 2.79 -7.30 5.52
C GLY A 447 1.78 -6.44 6.28
N GLN A 448 1.45 -6.76 7.53
CA GLN A 448 0.39 -6.06 8.27
C GLN A 448 0.59 -4.53 8.32
N ARG A 449 1.80 -4.08 8.66
CA ARG A 449 2.12 -2.63 8.72
C ARG A 449 2.10 -1.99 7.33
N TYR A 450 2.62 -2.68 6.32
CA TYR A 450 2.59 -2.22 4.93
C TYR A 450 1.15 -1.98 4.45
N ALA A 451 0.25 -2.94 4.71
CA ALA A 451 -1.15 -2.87 4.33
C ALA A 451 -1.90 -1.76 5.07
N PHE A 452 -1.70 -1.62 6.39
CA PHE A 452 -2.31 -0.52 7.15
C PHE A 452 -1.81 0.84 6.70
N ASN A 453 -0.50 1.00 6.48
CA ASN A 453 0.04 2.26 5.98
C ASN A 453 -0.61 2.67 4.65
N GLN A 454 -0.74 1.73 3.71
CA GLN A 454 -1.40 1.98 2.43
C GLN A 454 -2.87 2.39 2.62
N LEU A 455 -3.60 1.68 3.48
CA LEU A 455 -5.02 1.94 3.73
C LEU A 455 -5.25 3.29 4.40
N VAL A 456 -4.43 3.64 5.40
CA VAL A 456 -4.49 4.95 6.10
C VAL A 456 -4.17 6.08 5.13
N LEU A 457 -3.11 5.95 4.34
CA LEU A 457 -2.75 6.94 3.31
C LEU A 457 -3.87 7.10 2.27
N PHE A 458 -4.46 5.98 1.83
CA PHE A 458 -5.57 6.02 0.90
C PHE A 458 -6.79 6.73 1.50
N ILE A 459 -7.21 6.37 2.72
CA ILE A 459 -8.35 7.00 3.40
C ILE A 459 -8.10 8.50 3.57
N ALA A 460 -6.92 8.89 4.07
CA ALA A 460 -6.56 10.29 4.28
C ALA A 460 -6.65 11.10 2.98
N MET A 461 -6.04 10.61 1.89
CA MET A 461 -6.02 11.29 0.60
C MET A 461 -7.38 11.25 -0.10
N PHE A 462 -8.07 10.12 -0.08
CA PHE A 462 -9.37 9.95 -0.71
C PHE A 462 -10.40 10.90 -0.08
N CYS A 463 -10.50 10.92 1.25
CA CYS A 463 -11.40 11.83 1.96
C CYS A 463 -11.04 13.30 1.74
N SER A 464 -9.76 13.65 1.69
CA SER A 464 -9.33 15.05 1.61
C SER A 464 -9.36 15.62 0.19
N LEU A 465 -9.21 14.79 -0.84
CA LEU A 465 -9.07 15.24 -2.24
C LEU A 465 -10.33 15.07 -3.07
N LEU A 466 -11.22 14.14 -2.69
CA LEU A 466 -12.42 13.83 -3.46
C LEU A 466 -13.67 14.09 -2.62
N ASP A 467 -14.64 14.73 -3.25
CA ASP A 467 -16.04 14.63 -2.85
C ASP A 467 -16.68 13.48 -3.62
N PHE A 468 -17.11 12.46 -2.89
CA PHE A 468 -17.62 11.22 -3.47
C PHE A 468 -18.99 10.91 -2.90
N LYS A 469 -19.84 10.31 -3.73
CA LYS A 469 -21.11 9.71 -3.31
C LYS A 469 -21.27 8.40 -4.06
N ARG A 470 -21.51 7.29 -3.38
CA ARG A 470 -21.69 6.00 -4.05
C ARG A 470 -23.08 5.94 -4.69
N HIS A 471 -23.14 5.50 -5.94
CA HIS A 471 -24.37 5.02 -6.55
C HIS A 471 -24.70 3.65 -5.94
N ARG A 472 -25.81 3.58 -5.21
CA ARG A 472 -26.23 2.38 -4.49
C ARG A 472 -27.25 1.60 -5.33
N SER A 473 -26.83 0.46 -5.87
CA SER A 473 -27.74 -0.51 -6.47
C SER A 473 -28.30 -1.48 -5.42
N ASP A 474 -29.33 -2.25 -5.78
CA ASP A 474 -29.89 -3.27 -4.90
C ASP A 474 -28.83 -4.30 -4.47
N GLY A 475 -28.75 -4.57 -3.17
CA GLY A 475 -27.78 -5.48 -2.58
C GLY A 475 -26.32 -5.01 -2.69
N CYS A 476 -26.06 -3.72 -2.90
CA CYS A 476 -24.70 -3.19 -3.05
C CYS A 476 -23.76 -3.47 -1.86
N ASP A 477 -24.29 -3.55 -0.64
CA ASP A 477 -23.51 -3.88 0.56
C ASP A 477 -23.37 -5.39 0.82
N GLU A 478 -23.99 -6.23 -0.02
CA GLU A 478 -23.84 -7.68 0.09
C GLU A 478 -22.39 -8.09 -0.20
N ILE A 479 -21.93 -9.11 0.51
CA ILE A 479 -20.59 -9.65 0.36
C ILE A 479 -20.53 -10.54 -0.87
N ALA A 480 -19.66 -10.21 -1.82
CA ALA A 480 -19.25 -11.08 -2.91
C ALA A 480 -17.85 -11.65 -2.67
N PHE A 481 -17.65 -12.95 -2.93
CA PHE A 481 -16.34 -13.61 -2.80
C PHE A 481 -15.65 -13.66 -4.15
N ASN A 482 -14.50 -13.00 -4.27
CA ASN A 482 -13.72 -13.01 -5.49
C ASN A 482 -12.28 -12.51 -5.28
N PRO A 483 -11.27 -13.37 -5.05
CA PRO A 483 -11.19 -14.48 -4.08
C PRO A 483 -11.21 -14.02 -2.61
N THR A 484 -11.06 -12.71 -2.35
CA THR A 484 -11.38 -12.06 -1.07
C THR A 484 -12.78 -11.46 -1.10
N ILE A 485 -13.28 -10.97 0.03
CA ILE A 485 -14.60 -10.33 0.07
C ILE A 485 -14.59 -8.93 -0.56
N CYS A 486 -15.65 -8.55 -1.27
CA CYS A 486 -15.81 -7.22 -1.83
C CYS A 486 -17.31 -6.84 -1.87
N PRO A 487 -17.64 -5.54 -1.99
CA PRO A 487 -19.02 -5.12 -2.26
C PRO A 487 -19.51 -5.70 -3.60
N LYS A 488 -20.74 -6.21 -3.63
CA LYS A 488 -21.32 -6.91 -4.80
C LYS A 488 -21.45 -6.04 -6.05
N ASP A 489 -21.62 -4.73 -5.88
CA ASP A 489 -21.79 -3.74 -6.96
C ASP A 489 -20.45 -3.20 -7.50
N ASP A 490 -19.32 -3.79 -7.10
CA ASP A 490 -17.97 -3.31 -7.40
C ASP A 490 -17.67 -1.88 -6.92
N CYS A 491 -18.52 -1.31 -6.05
CA CYS A 491 -18.51 0.06 -5.53
C CYS A 491 -18.48 1.11 -6.65
N MET A 492 -19.63 1.70 -6.98
CA MET A 492 -19.72 2.66 -8.09
C MET A 492 -19.81 4.12 -7.58
N PRO A 493 -18.70 4.87 -7.43
CA PRO A 493 -18.76 6.28 -7.07
C PRO A 493 -19.36 7.14 -8.21
N GLN A 494 -20.18 8.11 -7.82
CA GLN A 494 -20.72 9.19 -8.64
C GLN A 494 -20.35 10.54 -8.00
N LYS A 495 -20.10 11.55 -8.82
CA LYS A 495 -19.86 12.92 -8.33
C LYS A 495 -21.16 13.46 -7.74
N SER A 496 -21.13 14.03 -6.54
CA SER A 496 -22.34 14.61 -5.93
C SER A 496 -22.83 15.80 -6.76
N SER A 497 -24.08 15.76 -7.23
CA SER A 497 -24.72 16.86 -7.98
C SER A 497 -25.13 18.06 -7.10
N SER A 498 -24.94 17.97 -5.78
CA SER A 498 -25.47 18.90 -4.79
C SER A 498 -24.40 19.63 -3.97
N SER A 499 -23.37 20.17 -4.62
CA SER A 499 -22.49 21.13 -3.96
C SER A 499 -22.29 22.37 -4.82
N GLU A 500 -22.72 23.51 -4.27
CA GLU A 500 -22.14 24.81 -4.58
C GLU A 500 -20.61 24.65 -4.62
N LYS A 501 -20.01 25.29 -5.62
CA LYS A 501 -18.57 25.35 -5.87
C LYS A 501 -17.78 25.21 -4.57
N ALA A 502 -17.04 24.11 -4.43
CA ALA A 502 -15.94 24.04 -3.49
C ALA A 502 -15.13 25.35 -3.62
N PRO A 503 -14.72 26.00 -2.51
CA PRO A 503 -13.95 27.23 -2.60
C PRO A 503 -12.74 27.00 -3.51
N ASP A 504 -12.45 28.00 -4.36
CA ASP A 504 -11.50 28.05 -5.50
C ASP A 504 -10.06 27.49 -5.27
N GLY A 505 -9.76 26.87 -4.13
CA GLY A 505 -8.49 26.24 -3.78
C GLY A 505 -8.25 24.88 -4.44
N ALA A 506 -9.22 23.95 -4.41
CA ALA A 506 -9.00 22.58 -4.90
C ALA A 506 -8.75 22.50 -6.42
N SER A 507 -9.46 23.34 -7.19
CA SER A 507 -9.25 23.45 -8.64
C SER A 507 -7.95 24.17 -9.02
N ARG A 508 -7.38 24.98 -8.12
CA ARG A 508 -6.07 25.63 -8.34
C ARG A 508 -4.91 24.68 -8.04
N ALA A 509 -5.06 23.78 -7.06
CA ALA A 509 -4.06 22.75 -6.75
C ALA A 509 -3.85 21.76 -7.91
N LEU A 510 -4.91 21.44 -8.66
CA LEU A 510 -4.85 20.52 -9.80
C LEU A 510 -4.29 21.14 -11.10
N GLN A 511 -4.19 22.48 -11.18
CA GLN A 511 -3.69 23.22 -12.35
C GLN A 511 -2.28 23.81 -12.18
N SER A 512 -1.68 23.75 -10.99
CA SER A 512 -0.41 24.44 -10.69
C SER A 512 0.87 23.66 -11.01
N SER A 513 0.81 22.52 -11.71
CA SER A 513 1.97 21.65 -12.01
C SER A 513 3.00 22.22 -13.01
N GLN A 514 3.14 23.55 -13.07
CA GLN A 514 4.22 24.25 -13.76
C GLN A 514 4.74 25.45 -12.95
N MET A 515 4.83 25.33 -11.63
CA MET A 515 5.74 26.17 -10.85
C MET A 515 6.91 25.31 -10.38
N VAL A 516 8.13 25.76 -10.70
CA VAL A 516 9.37 25.15 -10.23
C VAL A 516 9.33 25.18 -8.70
N THR A 517 9.11 24.02 -8.08
CA THR A 517 9.07 23.87 -6.62
C THR A 517 10.50 23.90 -6.09
N PHE A 518 10.84 24.94 -5.33
CA PHE A 518 12.16 25.06 -4.70
C PHE A 518 12.11 24.46 -3.29
N ARG A 519 13.12 23.66 -2.90
CA ARG A 519 13.17 23.07 -1.54
C ARG A 519 13.37 24.13 -0.44
N PHE A 520 13.96 25.27 -0.77
CA PHE A 520 14.25 26.37 0.17
C PHE A 520 13.61 27.67 -0.29
N HIS A 521 12.86 28.29 0.62
CA HIS A 521 12.16 29.55 0.40
C HIS A 521 12.84 30.67 1.19
N GLN A 522 12.84 31.87 0.61
CA GLN A 522 13.35 33.07 1.28
C GLN A 522 12.26 33.68 2.15
N TYR A 523 12.50 33.77 3.45
CA TYR A 523 11.59 34.42 4.40
C TYR A 523 12.20 35.70 4.96
N GLN A 524 11.35 36.70 5.17
CA GLN A 524 11.63 37.85 6.00
C GLN A 524 10.92 37.68 7.34
N VAL A 525 11.70 37.45 8.40
CA VAL A 525 11.18 37.34 9.77
C VAL A 525 11.48 38.63 10.51
N VAL A 526 10.45 39.21 11.13
CA VAL A 526 10.52 40.41 11.97
C VAL A 526 10.15 40.03 13.39
N GLY A 527 10.99 40.33 14.37
CA GLY A 527 10.72 40.05 15.78
C GLY A 527 11.46 40.99 16.72
N ARG A 528 11.02 41.04 17.97
CA ARG A 528 11.58 41.89 19.03
C ARG A 528 11.61 41.15 20.36
N ALA A 529 12.35 41.67 21.33
CA ALA A 529 12.19 41.24 22.73
C ALA A 529 10.78 41.62 23.22
N LEU A 530 10.29 40.93 24.24
CA LEU A 530 9.06 41.35 24.93
C LEU A 530 9.35 42.69 25.64
N PRO A 531 8.43 43.68 25.54
CA PRO A 531 8.54 44.89 26.34
C PRO A 531 8.62 44.56 27.84
N SER A 532 9.46 45.27 28.58
CA SER A 532 9.56 45.18 30.03
C SER A 532 9.51 46.57 30.64
N GLU A 533 9.30 46.67 31.96
CA GLU A 533 9.31 47.97 32.69
C GLU A 533 10.61 48.77 32.49
N ALA A 534 11.71 48.10 32.13
CA ALA A 534 12.99 48.74 31.85
C ALA A 534 13.20 49.13 30.37
N ASP A 535 12.42 48.56 29.43
CA ASP A 535 12.47 48.88 28.00
C ASP A 535 11.07 48.69 27.39
N GLU A 536 10.30 49.79 27.41
CA GLU A 536 8.93 49.80 26.88
C GLU A 536 8.91 49.60 25.35
N HIS A 537 9.98 49.95 24.63
CA HIS A 537 10.05 49.96 23.17
C HIS A 537 11.27 49.19 22.63
N PRO A 538 11.31 47.85 22.83
CA PRO A 538 12.46 47.06 22.47
C PRO A 538 12.71 47.07 20.97
N LYS A 539 13.99 47.12 20.59
CA LYS A 539 14.45 47.19 19.21
C LYS A 539 13.88 46.05 18.36
N ILE A 540 13.34 46.41 17.18
CA ILE A 540 12.80 45.46 16.21
C ILE A 540 13.91 44.96 15.30
N TYR A 541 14.02 43.64 15.17
CA TYR A 541 14.98 42.97 14.31
C TYR A 541 14.28 42.40 13.08
N ARG A 542 14.85 42.66 11.90
CA ARG A 542 14.43 42.09 10.62
C ARG A 542 15.54 41.23 10.06
N MET A 543 15.23 39.99 9.68
CA MET A 543 16.18 39.05 9.12
C MET A 543 15.62 38.40 7.86
N LYS A 544 16.42 38.38 6.80
CA LYS A 544 16.14 37.57 5.61
C LYS A 544 16.93 36.28 5.72
N LEU A 545 16.24 35.15 5.62
CA LEU A 545 16.85 33.83 5.77
C LEU A 545 16.15 32.82 4.87
N TRP A 546 16.84 31.72 4.55
CA TRP A 546 16.26 30.61 3.80
C TRP A 546 15.85 29.46 4.73
N ALA A 547 14.63 28.97 4.56
CA ALA A 547 14.09 27.84 5.29
C ALA A 547 13.16 27.02 4.39
N THR A 548 12.88 25.78 4.79
CA THR A 548 11.97 24.89 4.06
C THR A 548 10.50 25.22 4.31
N ASN A 549 10.19 25.95 5.39
CA ASN A 549 8.85 26.42 5.74
C ASN A 549 8.94 27.54 6.79
N GLU A 550 7.80 28.17 7.09
CA GLU A 550 7.69 29.28 8.04
C GLU A 550 8.12 28.90 9.48
N VAL A 551 7.81 27.67 9.93
CA VAL A 551 8.15 27.18 11.28
C VAL A 551 9.67 27.06 11.45
N ARG A 552 10.35 26.51 10.44
CA ARG A 552 11.81 26.45 10.39
C ARG A 552 12.41 27.85 10.25
N ALA A 553 11.73 28.78 9.58
CA ALA A 553 12.14 30.18 9.51
C ALA A 553 12.11 30.86 10.89
N LYS A 554 11.03 30.70 11.65
CA LYS A 554 10.91 31.13 13.07
C LYS A 554 12.05 30.57 13.91
N SER A 555 12.31 29.28 13.78
CA SER A 555 13.33 28.59 14.57
C SER A 555 14.75 29.11 14.25
N LYS A 556 15.07 29.28 12.95
CA LYS A 556 16.35 29.87 12.51
C LYS A 556 16.50 31.32 12.96
N PHE A 557 15.43 32.11 12.88
CA PHE A 557 15.43 33.49 13.36
C PHE A 557 15.86 33.56 14.83
N TRP A 558 15.23 32.78 15.71
CA TRP A 558 15.58 32.77 17.14
C TRP A 558 16.98 32.23 17.40
N TYR A 559 17.43 31.22 16.64
CA TYR A 559 18.79 30.72 16.73
C TYR A 559 19.84 31.81 16.45
N PHE A 560 19.66 32.58 15.38
CA PHE A 560 20.58 33.68 15.03
C PHE A 560 20.43 34.87 15.96
N LEU A 561 19.21 35.23 16.37
CA LEU A 561 18.99 36.36 17.27
C LEU A 561 19.59 36.11 18.66
N ARG A 562 19.51 34.88 19.18
CA ARG A 562 20.20 34.46 20.41
C ARG A 562 21.72 34.59 20.28
N LYS A 563 22.30 34.21 19.13
CA LYS A 563 23.75 34.29 18.92
C LYS A 563 24.25 35.73 18.75
N LEU A 564 23.53 36.55 17.98
CA LEU A 564 23.97 37.89 17.58
C LEU A 564 23.56 38.99 18.55
N LYS A 565 22.40 38.86 19.20
CA LYS A 565 21.79 39.90 20.04
C LYS A 565 21.40 39.41 21.43
N LYS A 566 21.71 38.15 21.77
CA LYS A 566 21.43 37.53 23.08
C LYS A 566 19.95 37.49 23.50
N VAL A 567 19.02 37.75 22.56
CA VAL A 567 17.58 37.64 22.79
C VAL A 567 17.14 36.18 22.68
N LYS A 568 16.44 35.66 23.69
CA LYS A 568 15.89 34.29 23.71
C LYS A 568 14.44 34.28 23.22
N LYS A 569 14.02 33.16 22.63
CA LYS A 569 12.62 32.92 22.22
C LYS A 569 11.62 33.09 23.37
N SER A 570 12.00 32.70 24.59
CA SER A 570 11.14 32.83 25.79
C SER A 570 10.78 34.27 26.13
N ASN A 571 11.67 35.21 25.79
CA ASN A 571 11.54 36.63 26.16
C ASN A 571 11.39 37.48 24.90
N GLY A 572 10.81 36.93 23.83
CA GLY A 572 10.69 37.62 22.56
C GLY A 572 9.48 37.17 21.75
N GLN A 573 8.98 38.08 20.92
CA GLN A 573 7.83 37.85 20.04
C GLN A 573 8.19 38.08 18.58
N VAL A 574 7.61 37.27 17.70
CA VAL A 574 7.67 37.50 16.25
C VAL A 574 6.51 38.39 15.87
N LEU A 575 6.78 39.50 15.19
CA LEU A 575 5.78 40.46 14.74
C LEU A 575 5.20 40.11 13.37
N ALA A 576 6.05 39.66 12.45
CA ALA A 576 5.62 39.32 11.09
C ALA A 576 6.58 38.33 10.44
N ILE A 577 6.02 37.45 9.61
CA ILE A 577 6.80 36.60 8.70
C ILE A 577 6.17 36.67 7.33
N ASN A 578 6.98 37.09 6.37
CA ASN A 578 6.56 37.18 4.99
C ASN A 578 7.52 36.37 4.12
N GLU A 579 6.99 35.49 3.29
CA GLU A 579 7.78 34.87 2.23
C GLU A 579 8.10 35.92 1.15
N ILE A 580 9.34 35.94 0.69
CA ILE A 580 9.80 36.84 -0.36
C ILE A 580 9.78 36.08 -1.69
N PHE A 581 8.93 36.55 -2.59
CA PHE A 581 8.87 36.09 -3.97
C PHE A 581 9.69 37.01 -4.90
N GLU A 582 10.33 36.40 -5.90
CA GLU A 582 11.07 37.14 -6.93
C GLU A 582 10.08 37.87 -7.85
N LYS A 583 10.29 39.16 -8.11
CA LYS A 583 9.34 39.98 -8.89
C LYS A 583 9.21 39.53 -10.35
N ASN A 584 10.30 39.04 -10.94
CA ASN A 584 10.39 38.66 -12.35
C ASN A 584 11.09 37.29 -12.51
N PRO A 585 10.41 36.16 -12.25
CA PRO A 585 10.99 34.81 -12.32
C PRO A 585 11.18 34.29 -13.75
N THR A 586 10.99 35.12 -14.77
CA THR A 586 11.13 34.74 -16.19
C THR A 586 12.43 35.24 -16.82
N LYS A 587 13.22 36.03 -16.09
CA LYS A 587 14.49 36.60 -16.57
C LYS A 587 15.66 35.89 -15.90
N ILE A 588 16.54 35.31 -16.70
CA ILE A 588 17.79 34.71 -16.22
C ILE A 588 18.70 35.81 -15.66
N LYS A 589 19.25 35.57 -14.47
CA LYS A 589 20.21 36.44 -13.78
C LYS A 589 21.39 35.60 -13.28
N ASN A 590 22.51 36.26 -13.01
CA ASN A 590 23.61 35.64 -12.27
C ASN A 590 23.52 36.07 -10.81
N TYR A 591 23.63 35.13 -9.88
CA TYR A 591 23.58 35.35 -8.45
C TYR A 591 24.92 34.99 -7.83
N GLY A 592 25.53 35.95 -7.13
CA GLY A 592 26.66 35.73 -6.24
C GLY A 592 26.16 35.39 -4.85
N ILE A 593 26.68 34.30 -4.28
CA ILE A 593 26.35 33.83 -2.93
C ILE A 593 27.65 33.77 -2.12
N TRP A 594 27.69 34.56 -1.04
CA TRP A 594 28.74 34.52 -0.03
C TRP A 594 28.23 33.68 1.14
N LEU A 595 28.95 32.62 1.47
CA LEU A 595 28.56 31.69 2.51
C LEU A 595 29.74 31.41 3.44
N ARG A 596 29.42 31.14 4.71
CA ARG A 596 30.33 30.57 5.69
C ARG A 596 29.85 29.17 5.98
N TYR A 597 30.76 28.21 5.99
CA TYR A 597 30.41 26.84 6.34
C TYR A 597 31.38 26.24 7.35
N GLN A 598 30.89 25.27 8.11
CA GLN A 598 31.69 24.50 9.06
C GLN A 598 32.13 23.19 8.40
N SER A 599 33.45 23.01 8.27
CA SER A 599 34.08 21.75 7.89
C SER A 599 34.50 20.97 9.15
N ARG A 600 35.11 19.79 8.97
CA ARG A 600 35.75 19.04 10.06
C ARG A 600 36.92 19.80 10.70
N THR A 601 37.56 20.71 9.97
CA THR A 601 38.78 21.43 10.38
C THR A 601 38.51 22.86 10.87
N GLY A 602 37.27 23.35 10.79
CA GLY A 602 36.92 24.69 11.27
C GLY A 602 35.90 25.41 10.40
N TYR A 603 35.85 26.74 10.49
CA TYR A 603 34.94 27.57 9.71
C TYR A 603 35.63 28.18 8.50
N HIS A 604 34.99 28.11 7.34
CA HIS A 604 35.52 28.58 6.06
C HIS A 604 34.54 29.53 5.39
N ASN A 605 35.04 30.64 4.85
CA ASN A 605 34.26 31.56 4.03
C ASN A 605 34.46 31.23 2.56
N MET A 606 33.37 31.28 1.77
CA MET A 606 33.38 30.90 0.37
C MET A 606 32.45 31.80 -0.44
N TYR A 607 32.82 32.01 -1.70
CA TYR A 607 32.02 32.74 -2.68
C TYR A 607 31.76 31.85 -3.90
N LYS A 608 30.48 31.75 -4.28
CA LYS A 608 29.98 30.96 -5.41
C LYS A 608 29.06 31.80 -6.30
N GLU A 609 28.97 31.43 -7.57
CA GLU A 609 28.15 32.08 -8.58
C GLU A 609 27.24 31.04 -9.23
N TYR A 610 25.95 31.37 -9.36
CA TYR A 610 24.94 30.52 -9.98
C TYR A 610 24.12 31.33 -10.96
N ARG A 611 23.78 30.74 -12.11
CA ARG A 611 22.91 31.36 -13.11
C ARG A 611 21.54 30.71 -13.06
N ASP A 612 20.53 31.49 -12.72
CA ASP A 612 19.17 31.00 -12.53
C ASP A 612 18.16 32.12 -12.84
N THR A 613 16.90 31.76 -13.03
CA THR A 613 15.76 32.68 -13.12
C THR A 613 15.35 33.24 -11.76
N THR A 614 15.62 32.53 -10.66
CA THR A 614 15.26 32.97 -9.30
C THR A 614 16.41 32.83 -8.30
N LEU A 615 16.39 33.65 -7.25
CA LEU A 615 17.37 33.55 -6.17
C LEU A 615 17.22 32.25 -5.35
N ASN A 616 16.00 31.72 -5.22
CA ASN A 616 15.76 30.46 -4.50
C ASN A 616 16.39 29.28 -5.25
N GLY A 617 16.24 29.22 -6.58
CA GLY A 617 16.90 28.21 -7.42
C GLY A 617 18.42 28.27 -7.32
N ALA A 618 19.00 29.48 -7.34
CA ALA A 618 20.43 29.67 -7.14
C ALA A 618 20.92 29.19 -5.76
N VAL A 619 20.15 29.41 -4.70
CA VAL A 619 20.46 28.95 -3.33
C VAL A 619 20.30 27.43 -3.21
N GLU A 620 19.33 26.84 -3.89
CA GLU A 620 19.15 25.39 -3.92
C GLU A 620 20.29 24.69 -4.67
N ALA A 621 20.69 25.22 -5.83
CA ALA A 621 21.88 24.77 -6.55
C ALA A 621 23.13 24.83 -5.66
N MET A 622 23.27 25.90 -4.86
CA MET A 622 24.34 26.03 -3.88
C MET A 622 24.30 24.94 -2.82
N TYR A 623 23.14 24.68 -2.21
CA TYR A 623 23.02 23.61 -1.22
C TYR A 623 23.36 22.24 -1.79
N THR A 624 22.92 21.94 -3.01
CA THR A 624 23.23 20.69 -3.71
C THR A 624 24.72 20.56 -4.03
N GLU A 625 25.36 21.63 -4.48
CA GLU A 625 26.81 21.64 -4.74
C GLU A 625 27.61 21.47 -3.45
N MET A 626 27.22 22.14 -2.36
CA MET A 626 27.91 22.04 -1.08
C MET A 626 27.76 20.65 -0.45
N ALA A 627 26.60 20.00 -0.62
CA ALA A 627 26.38 18.63 -0.18
C ALA A 627 27.21 17.62 -1.00
N SER A 628 27.30 17.80 -2.32
CA SER A 628 28.02 16.87 -3.19
C SER A 628 29.54 17.08 -3.17
N ARG A 629 30.02 18.25 -3.56
CA ARG A 629 31.45 18.52 -3.76
C ARG A 629 32.20 18.77 -2.46
N HIS A 630 31.58 19.49 -1.53
CA HIS A 630 32.23 19.88 -0.28
C HIS A 630 31.84 18.97 0.90
N ARG A 631 30.90 18.02 0.69
CA ARG A 631 30.38 17.09 1.71
C ARG A 631 29.89 17.81 2.98
N VAL A 632 29.34 19.01 2.81
CA VAL A 632 28.85 19.86 3.92
C VAL A 632 27.34 19.73 4.04
N ARG A 633 26.87 19.40 5.24
CA ARG A 633 25.43 19.33 5.54
C ARG A 633 24.81 20.73 5.55
N SER A 634 23.59 20.89 5.07
CA SER A 634 22.89 22.19 5.01
C SER A 634 22.86 22.99 6.32
N PRO A 635 22.69 22.38 7.53
CA PRO A 635 22.73 23.10 8.80
C PRO A 635 24.10 23.72 9.13
N CYS A 636 25.17 23.20 8.53
CA CYS A 636 26.54 23.68 8.71
C CYS A 636 26.87 24.85 7.76
N ILE A 637 25.91 25.33 6.95
CA ILE A 637 26.09 26.40 5.98
C ILE A 637 25.27 27.61 6.39
N GLN A 638 25.94 28.76 6.48
CA GLN A 638 25.35 30.07 6.73
C GLN A 638 25.54 30.95 5.49
N ILE A 639 24.44 31.40 4.89
CA ILE A 639 24.50 32.40 3.81
C ILE A 639 24.73 33.76 4.47
N ILE A 640 25.84 34.41 4.13
CA ILE A 640 26.21 35.74 4.64
C ILE A 640 25.50 36.82 3.81
N LYS A 641 25.58 36.70 2.48
CA LYS A 641 25.07 37.70 1.54
C LYS A 641 24.72 37.03 0.22
N THR A 642 23.73 37.59 -0.46
CA THR A 642 23.39 37.27 -1.85
C THR A 642 23.27 38.56 -2.66
N ALA A 643 23.70 38.56 -3.91
CA ALA A 643 23.52 39.70 -4.81
C ALA A 643 23.37 39.24 -6.26
N THR A 644 22.63 40.00 -7.07
CA THR A 644 22.67 39.83 -8.54
C THR A 644 23.95 40.44 -9.09
N VAL A 645 24.70 39.67 -9.87
CA VAL A 645 26.02 40.06 -10.40
C VAL A 645 25.89 40.30 -11.91
N PRO A 646 26.25 41.49 -12.44
CA PRO A 646 26.33 41.71 -13.89
C PRO A 646 27.31 40.74 -14.56
N ALA A 647 27.03 40.32 -15.80
CA ALA A 647 27.85 39.34 -16.52
C ALA A 647 29.35 39.71 -16.57
N LYS A 648 29.68 40.99 -16.73
CA LYS A 648 31.05 41.52 -16.74
C LYS A 648 31.81 41.36 -15.41
N LEU A 649 31.11 41.14 -14.31
CA LEU A 649 31.68 41.01 -12.95
C LEU A 649 31.72 39.57 -12.45
N CYS A 650 31.19 38.59 -13.20
CA CYS A 650 31.26 37.19 -12.82
C CYS A 650 32.69 36.66 -12.96
N LYS A 651 33.16 35.94 -11.94
CA LYS A 651 34.53 35.44 -11.85
C LYS A 651 34.66 33.97 -12.19
N ARG A 652 33.59 33.16 -12.06
CA ARG A 652 33.66 31.70 -12.21
C ARG A 652 33.47 31.27 -13.67
N GLU A 653 34.40 30.48 -14.19
CA GLU A 653 34.36 29.95 -15.57
C GLU A 653 33.06 29.20 -15.87
N SER A 654 32.54 28.45 -14.90
CA SER A 654 31.25 27.74 -15.02
C SER A 654 30.04 28.66 -15.26
N THR A 655 30.14 29.94 -14.87
CA THR A 655 29.10 30.96 -15.14
C THR A 655 29.43 31.75 -16.40
N LYS A 656 30.71 32.09 -16.62
CA LYS A 656 31.18 32.84 -17.80
C LYS A 656 30.88 32.12 -19.11
N GLN A 657 30.94 30.79 -19.13
CA GLN A 657 30.61 30.00 -20.33
C GLN A 657 29.22 30.31 -20.88
N PHE A 658 28.26 30.75 -20.05
CA PHE A 658 26.89 31.07 -20.47
C PHE A 658 26.68 32.54 -20.84
N HIS A 659 27.74 33.33 -20.96
CA HIS A 659 27.67 34.74 -21.33
C HIS A 659 27.75 34.98 -22.84
N ASP A 660 28.15 33.96 -23.61
CA ASP A 660 28.13 34.05 -25.06
C ASP A 660 26.67 34.13 -25.56
N SER A 661 26.35 35.23 -26.23
CA SER A 661 25.03 35.48 -26.81
C SER A 661 24.68 34.51 -27.96
N LYS A 662 25.67 33.77 -28.48
CA LYS A 662 25.47 32.71 -29.49
C LYS A 662 24.95 31.40 -28.90
N ILE A 663 25.02 31.22 -27.57
CA ILE A 663 24.53 29.99 -26.93
C ILE A 663 23.01 29.98 -26.94
N LYS A 664 22.46 29.04 -27.72
CA LYS A 664 21.02 28.78 -27.82
C LYS A 664 20.70 27.51 -27.03
N PHE A 665 19.68 27.58 -26.19
CA PHE A 665 19.14 26.41 -25.51
C PHE A 665 17.94 25.87 -26.30
N PRO A 666 17.78 24.54 -26.40
CA PRO A 666 16.60 23.95 -27.01
C PRO A 666 15.35 24.40 -26.25
N LEU A 667 14.38 24.93 -26.99
CA LEU A 667 13.14 25.45 -26.45
C LEU A 667 12.19 24.27 -26.21
N VAL A 668 12.24 23.70 -24.99
CA VAL A 668 11.62 22.40 -24.68
C VAL A 668 10.08 22.45 -24.73
N PHE A 669 9.47 23.61 -24.53
CA PHE A 669 8.04 23.86 -24.77
C PHE A 669 7.77 25.35 -25.00
N ARG A 670 6.80 25.66 -25.88
CA ARG A 670 6.25 27.02 -26.06
C ARG A 670 4.89 27.09 -25.37
N THR A 671 4.79 27.80 -24.26
CA THR A 671 3.49 28.15 -23.67
C THR A 671 2.95 29.35 -24.45
N VAL A 672 1.91 29.14 -25.26
CA VAL A 672 1.23 30.22 -25.99
C VAL A 672 0.43 31.03 -24.97
N ARG A 673 0.82 32.30 -24.72
CA ARG A 673 0.00 33.22 -23.93
C ARG A 673 -1.21 33.65 -24.75
N PRO A 674 -2.44 33.51 -24.25
CA PRO A 674 -3.61 34.08 -24.90
C PRO A 674 -3.46 35.62 -24.94
N PRO A 675 -3.74 36.28 -26.08
CA PRO A 675 -3.54 37.72 -26.24
C PRO A 675 -4.48 38.56 -25.36
N THR A 676 -5.58 37.99 -24.85
CA THR A 676 -6.54 38.68 -23.99
C THR A 676 -7.12 37.76 -22.91
N ARG A 677 -7.45 38.37 -21.76
CA ARG A 677 -7.93 37.70 -20.53
C ARG A 677 -9.26 36.95 -20.72
N LYS A 678 -10.02 37.26 -21.78
CA LYS A 678 -11.29 36.60 -22.18
C LYS A 678 -11.11 35.21 -22.79
N LEU A 679 -9.94 34.88 -23.34
CA LEU A 679 -9.68 33.61 -24.02
C LEU A 679 -9.23 32.48 -23.07
N LYS A 680 -9.58 32.57 -21.78
CA LYS A 680 -9.09 31.67 -20.73
C LYS A 680 -9.93 30.41 -20.52
N THR A 681 -10.92 30.11 -21.36
CA THR A 681 -11.75 28.91 -21.20
C THR A 681 -11.91 28.08 -22.47
N THR A 682 -11.79 26.77 -22.26
CA THR A 682 -12.25 25.60 -23.04
C THR A 682 -11.56 25.31 -24.39
N TYR A 683 -10.60 24.39 -24.32
CA TYR A 683 -10.11 23.41 -25.32
C TYR A 683 -10.06 23.79 -26.81
N LYS A 684 -8.85 23.75 -27.38
CA LYS A 684 -8.63 23.26 -28.74
C LYS A 684 -7.31 22.50 -28.80
N ALA A 685 -7.39 21.18 -28.93
CA ALA A 685 -6.22 20.33 -29.17
C ALA A 685 -5.81 20.44 -30.63
N SER A 686 -4.57 20.83 -30.91
CA SER A 686 -3.88 20.40 -32.12
C SER A 686 -2.56 19.76 -31.69
N ARG A 687 -2.31 18.54 -32.18
CA ARG A 687 -1.03 17.85 -31.97
C ARG A 687 0.12 18.73 -32.51
N PRO A 688 1.24 18.87 -31.79
CA PRO A 688 2.46 19.36 -32.41
C PRO A 688 3.05 18.27 -33.32
N ASN A 689 3.17 18.57 -34.62
CA ASN A 689 4.04 17.82 -35.53
C ASN A 689 5.49 18.21 -35.23
N LEU A 690 6.31 17.22 -34.87
CA LEU A 690 7.74 17.38 -34.68
C LEU A 690 8.46 17.20 -36.02
N PHE A 691 8.29 18.13 -36.96
CA PHE A 691 9.22 18.36 -38.08
C PHE A 691 9.08 19.80 -38.58
N MET A 692 10.13 20.60 -38.34
CA MET A 692 10.70 21.56 -39.29
C MET A 692 12.21 21.55 -39.08
#